data_AF-A0A674C0I4-F1
#
_entry.id   AF-A0A674C0I4-F1
#
_cell.length_a   1.000
_cell.length_b   1.000
_cell.length_c   1.000
_cell.angle_alpha   90.00
_cell.angle_beta   90.00
_cell.angle_gamma   90.00
#
_symmetry.space_group_name_H-M   'P 1'
#
loop_
_entity.id
_entity.type
_entity.pdbx_description
1 polymer ?
#
loop_
_entity_poly.entity_id
_entity_poly.type
_entity_poly.pdbx_seq_one_letter_code
_entity_poly.pdbx_strand_id
1 'polypeptide(L)'
;MGVPAFFRWLSRKYSTIVVHCTEERSKECNGVRIPVDTSKPNPNEVEFDNLYLDMNGIIHPCTHPEDKAAPKNEDEMMVAIFEYMDRLFNIVRPRRVLYMAIDGVAPRAKMNQQRSRRFRASKEGVELVEEKSRIREEILGKGGYLPPVEIKERFDSNCITPGTEFMDNLAKCLRYYVADRLSNDPGWRNITVILSDASVPGEGEHKIMDYIRRQRAQPHHDPNTHHCLCGADADLIMLGLATHEPNFTIIREEFKPNQPRPCAMCGQKGHEIKDCQGVAREKQGEHDEFADTMPASEQEFIFIRLCVLREYLERELTMASLPFPFDFERTVDDWVFMCFFVGNDFLPHLPSLEIREGAIDRLVGIYKDVVHKTGGYITENGFVKLESVELIMQAIGVAEDNIFKKRKEDDEGFKRRNKDKKKRMKAQQQGPAYMTAGQFAPQALGSRGRPGVVQNARHQAFDMRMQGRDHSDGQDGRGVKRKADSDSEPEPEDNVRLWEDGWKQRYYKTKFDVDATDDDFRKKVVKSYVEGLCWVLRYYYQGCASWKWYFPFHYAPFASDFKDIKGMFTDFELGTKPFKPLEQLMGVFPAASGNFLPPTWRSLMSNPESSIIDFYPDDFAIDLNGKKYAWQGVALLPFVDERRLRAALAEVYPNLSPEENKRNSLGSDMLFVGKSHPCCDFIQELYRGESHEGTEMPAELCHGIQGTLNLDEDPILPDRPVQSPIPMLRDIAQNTAIGVKYKDPQYRETFVFKAVILPGAKMPEKVLKPGDWERGNRGRGNWRPQLGFNSNRQQVHLDQSAFRALGYVKALFVN
;
A
#
# COMPACT_ATOMS: atom_id res chain seq x y z
N MET A 1 7.22 9.01 0.08
CA MET A 1 7.75 7.68 0.42
C MET A 1 6.90 6.65 -0.29
N GLY A 2 7.48 5.60 -0.88
CA GLY A 2 6.66 4.51 -1.41
C GLY A 2 6.46 3.45 -0.33
N VAL A 3 5.25 2.90 -0.20
CA VAL A 3 4.95 1.73 0.63
C VAL A 3 6.01 0.62 0.49
N PRO A 4 6.48 0.26 -0.73
CA PRO A 4 7.52 -0.76 -0.88
C PRO A 4 8.90 -0.32 -0.37
N ALA A 5 9.20 0.98 -0.34
CA ALA A 5 10.50 1.50 0.10
C ALA A 5 10.64 1.48 1.62
N PHE A 6 9.62 1.94 2.36
CA PHE A 6 9.64 1.91 3.82
C PHE A 6 9.63 0.47 4.33
N PHE A 7 8.70 -0.36 3.85
CA PHE A 7 8.62 -1.76 4.25
C PHE A 7 9.91 -2.53 3.92
N ARG A 8 10.53 -2.29 2.76
CA ARG A 8 11.83 -2.89 2.40
C ARG A 8 12.96 -2.44 3.32
N TRP A 9 13.00 -1.18 3.73
CA TRP A 9 13.99 -0.71 4.70
C TRP A 9 13.77 -1.41 6.05
N LEU A 10 12.52 -1.42 6.53
CA LEU A 10 12.14 -2.00 7.82
C LEU A 10 12.42 -3.51 7.89
N SER A 11 11.95 -4.27 6.90
CA SER A 11 12.17 -5.74 6.82
C SER A 11 13.64 -6.12 6.67
N ARG A 12 14.48 -5.27 6.06
CA ARG A 12 15.93 -5.50 5.99
C ARG A 12 16.63 -5.20 7.31
N LYS A 13 16.23 -4.14 8.01
CA LYS A 13 16.83 -3.73 9.28
C LYS A 13 16.39 -4.63 10.44
N TYR A 14 15.11 -5.00 10.46
CA TYR A 14 14.45 -5.76 11.52
C TYR A 14 13.84 -7.04 10.95
N SER A 15 14.68 -7.98 10.51
CA SER A 15 14.22 -9.15 9.75
C SER A 15 13.25 -10.09 10.49
N THR A 16 13.30 -10.13 11.82
CA THR A 16 12.49 -11.05 12.63
C THR A 16 11.05 -10.56 12.89
N ILE A 17 10.70 -9.35 12.45
CA ILE A 17 9.33 -8.85 12.57
C ILE A 17 8.37 -9.55 11.59
N VAL A 18 8.90 -10.17 10.52
CA VAL A 18 8.12 -10.81 9.46
C VAL A 18 7.99 -12.31 9.72
N VAL A 19 6.77 -12.83 9.65
CA VAL A 19 6.44 -14.26 9.78
C VAL A 19 5.50 -14.66 8.64
N HIS A 20 5.78 -15.75 7.93
CA HIS A 20 4.86 -16.26 6.90
C HIS A 20 3.62 -16.89 7.54
N CYS A 21 2.45 -16.63 6.94
CA CYS A 21 1.20 -17.21 7.38
C CYS A 21 1.14 -18.70 7.02
N THR A 22 0.57 -19.49 7.92
CA THR A 22 0.19 -20.88 7.69
C THR A 22 -1.28 -20.92 7.30
N GLU A 23 -1.57 -21.40 6.09
CA GLU A 23 -2.92 -21.48 5.54
C GLU A 23 -3.41 -22.93 5.49
N GLU A 24 -4.55 -23.23 6.11
CA GLU A 24 -5.26 -24.49 5.89
C GLU A 24 -6.03 -24.42 4.56
N ARG A 25 -5.81 -25.38 3.68
CA ARG A 25 -6.50 -25.44 2.39
C ARG A 25 -7.76 -26.30 2.48
N SER A 26 -8.83 -25.85 1.82
CA SER A 26 -10.05 -26.64 1.62
C SER A 26 -9.71 -27.96 0.94
N LYS A 27 -10.28 -29.06 1.43
CA LYS A 27 -10.07 -30.40 0.85
C LYS A 27 -11.20 -30.70 -0.12
N GLU A 28 -10.88 -31.23 -1.28
CA GLU A 28 -11.87 -31.76 -2.21
C GLU A 28 -12.06 -33.25 -1.94
N CYS A 29 -13.30 -33.68 -1.70
CA CYS A 29 -13.64 -35.09 -1.52
C CYS A 29 -14.83 -35.42 -2.43
N ASN A 30 -14.64 -36.32 -3.38
CA ASN A 30 -15.67 -36.76 -4.34
C ASN A 30 -16.34 -35.61 -5.12
N GLY A 31 -15.57 -34.58 -5.52
CA GLY A 31 -16.10 -33.41 -6.23
C GLY A 31 -16.82 -32.40 -5.34
N VAL A 32 -16.86 -32.62 -4.01
CA VAL A 32 -17.39 -31.68 -3.01
C VAL A 32 -16.23 -31.01 -2.28
N ARG A 33 -16.17 -29.68 -2.37
CA ARG A 33 -15.20 -28.87 -1.62
C ARG A 33 -15.64 -28.77 -0.16
N ILE A 34 -14.89 -29.39 0.74
CA ILE A 34 -15.10 -29.29 2.18
C ILE A 34 -14.49 -27.96 2.66
N PRO A 35 -15.28 -27.02 3.21
CA PRO A 35 -14.77 -25.74 3.69
C PRO A 35 -13.84 -25.94 4.89
N VAL A 36 -12.95 -24.96 5.11
CA VAL A 36 -12.07 -24.93 6.26
C VAL A 36 -12.91 -24.60 7.50
N ASP A 37 -12.77 -25.41 8.55
CA ASP A 37 -13.46 -25.17 9.82
C ASP A 37 -12.69 -24.14 10.65
N THR A 38 -13.10 -22.88 10.54
CA THR A 38 -12.48 -21.72 11.20
C THR A 38 -12.78 -21.64 12.70
N SER A 39 -13.69 -22.46 13.23
CA SER A 39 -13.95 -22.56 14.67
C SER A 39 -12.81 -23.26 15.44
N LYS A 40 -11.96 -24.01 14.73
CA LYS A 40 -10.79 -24.68 15.30
C LYS A 40 -9.67 -23.70 15.68
N PRO A 41 -8.75 -24.11 16.58
CA PRO A 41 -7.57 -23.32 16.92
C PRO A 41 -6.80 -22.88 15.68
N ASN A 42 -6.24 -21.67 15.71
CA ASN A 42 -5.54 -21.08 14.57
C ASN A 42 -4.23 -21.84 14.27
N PRO A 43 -3.98 -22.28 13.02
CA PRO A 43 -2.77 -23.02 12.65
C PRO A 43 -1.48 -22.19 12.75
N ASN A 44 -1.58 -20.86 12.86
CA ASN A 44 -0.46 -19.96 13.09
C ASN A 44 0.03 -19.98 14.55
N GLU A 45 -0.63 -20.77 15.40
CA GLU A 45 -0.36 -20.92 16.82
C GLU A 45 -0.48 -19.61 17.63
N VAL A 46 -1.32 -18.70 17.13
CA VAL A 46 -1.72 -17.45 17.78
C VAL A 46 -3.21 -17.23 17.52
N GLU A 47 -3.96 -16.87 18.55
CA GLU A 47 -5.36 -16.46 18.41
C GLU A 47 -5.45 -14.94 18.32
N PHE A 48 -6.39 -14.45 17.50
CA PHE A 48 -6.68 -13.03 17.36
C PHE A 48 -8.11 -12.75 17.83
N ASP A 49 -8.29 -11.69 18.62
CA ASP A 49 -9.61 -11.27 19.04
C ASP A 49 -10.29 -10.47 17.94
N ASN A 50 -9.57 -9.49 17.38
CA ASN A 50 -10.12 -8.53 16.42
C ASN A 50 -9.35 -8.55 15.09
N LEU A 51 -10.07 -8.71 13.99
CA LEU A 51 -9.57 -8.53 12.62
C LEU A 51 -10.15 -7.23 12.06
N TYR A 52 -9.27 -6.36 11.58
CA TYR A 52 -9.63 -5.12 10.91
C TYR A 52 -9.23 -5.21 9.43
N LEU A 53 -10.16 -4.93 8.53
CA LEU A 53 -9.94 -4.96 7.09
C LEU A 53 -10.01 -3.54 6.55
N ASP A 54 -8.87 -3.03 6.07
CA ASP A 54 -8.88 -1.92 5.12
C ASP A 54 -9.34 -2.47 3.76
N MET A 55 -10.61 -2.24 3.45
CA MET A 55 -11.27 -2.80 2.28
C MET A 55 -10.70 -2.24 0.98
N ASN A 56 -10.16 -1.02 0.96
CA ASN A 56 -9.56 -0.47 -0.25
C ASN A 56 -8.31 -1.26 -0.66
N GLY A 57 -7.55 -1.76 0.31
CA GLY A 57 -6.45 -2.71 0.08
C GLY A 57 -6.87 -4.05 -0.52
N ILE A 58 -8.16 -4.41 -0.47
CA ILE A 58 -8.75 -5.64 -1.03
C ILE A 58 -9.42 -5.37 -2.38
N ILE A 59 -10.23 -4.31 -2.48
CA ILE A 59 -11.01 -3.95 -3.68
C ILE A 59 -10.08 -3.70 -4.86
N HIS A 60 -8.96 -3.00 -4.66
CA HIS A 60 -8.03 -2.70 -5.74
C HIS A 60 -7.46 -3.98 -6.38
N PRO A 61 -6.78 -4.90 -5.65
CA PRO A 61 -6.31 -6.17 -6.22
C PRO A 61 -7.39 -7.04 -6.87
N CYS A 62 -8.61 -7.04 -6.32
CA CYS A 62 -9.72 -7.84 -6.86
C CYS A 62 -10.29 -7.29 -8.18
N THR A 63 -10.21 -5.98 -8.42
CA THR A 63 -10.77 -5.35 -9.62
C THR A 63 -9.77 -5.27 -10.79
N HIS A 64 -8.47 -5.22 -10.51
CA HIS A 64 -7.40 -5.18 -11.51
C HIS A 64 -6.19 -6.01 -11.06
N PRO A 65 -6.32 -7.34 -10.99
CA PRO A 65 -5.23 -8.21 -10.57
C PRO A 65 -4.03 -8.09 -11.52
N GLU A 66 -2.81 -7.98 -10.97
CA GLU A 66 -1.59 -7.91 -11.80
C GLU A 66 -1.27 -9.25 -12.49
N ASP A 67 -1.63 -10.37 -11.85
CA ASP A 67 -1.21 -11.73 -12.24
C ASP A 67 -2.35 -12.61 -12.78
N LYS A 68 -3.59 -12.11 -12.78
CA LYS A 68 -4.78 -12.82 -13.27
C LYS A 68 -5.51 -11.99 -14.32
N ALA A 69 -6.40 -12.62 -15.08
CA ALA A 69 -7.33 -11.87 -15.92
C ALA A 69 -8.23 -10.99 -15.05
N ALA A 70 -8.47 -9.74 -15.48
CA ALA A 70 -9.41 -8.86 -14.82
C ALA A 70 -10.84 -9.45 -14.86
N PRO A 71 -11.65 -9.27 -13.79
CA PRO A 71 -13.06 -9.66 -13.80
C PRO A 71 -13.83 -9.03 -14.96
N LYS A 72 -14.84 -9.73 -15.47
CA LYS A 72 -15.59 -9.27 -16.65
C LYS A 72 -16.65 -8.21 -16.33
N ASN A 73 -17.20 -8.24 -15.12
CA ASN A 73 -18.29 -7.37 -14.67
C ASN A 73 -18.20 -7.13 -13.15
N GLU A 74 -19.02 -6.23 -12.64
CA GLU A 74 -19.06 -5.91 -11.21
C GLU A 74 -19.39 -7.13 -10.35
N ASP A 75 -20.29 -8.03 -10.79
CA ASP A 75 -20.65 -9.23 -10.02
C ASP A 75 -19.45 -10.15 -9.77
N GLU A 76 -18.64 -10.43 -10.80
CA GLU A 76 -17.39 -11.20 -10.66
C GLU A 76 -16.38 -10.50 -9.73
N MET A 77 -16.35 -9.15 -9.73
CA MET A 77 -15.52 -8.37 -8.79
C MET A 77 -15.98 -8.55 -7.35
N MET A 78 -17.28 -8.49 -7.08
CA MET A 78 -17.84 -8.68 -5.74
C MET A 78 -17.56 -10.10 -5.21
N VAL A 79 -17.73 -11.11 -6.06
CA VAL A 79 -17.39 -12.51 -5.69
C VAL A 79 -15.90 -12.64 -5.37
N ALA A 80 -15.02 -12.03 -6.18
CA ALA A 80 -13.59 -12.04 -5.91
C ALA A 80 -13.23 -11.33 -4.58
N ILE A 81 -13.95 -10.27 -4.21
CA ILE A 81 -13.80 -9.60 -2.90
C ILE A 81 -14.23 -10.55 -1.78
N PHE A 82 -15.37 -11.24 -1.90
CA PHE A 82 -15.85 -12.21 -0.90
C PHE A 82 -14.85 -13.36 -0.69
N GLU A 83 -14.31 -13.92 -1.78
CA GLU A 83 -13.30 -14.98 -1.70
C GLU A 83 -12.01 -14.51 -1.02
N TYR A 84 -11.60 -13.27 -1.27
CA TYR A 84 -10.42 -12.69 -0.63
C TYR A 84 -10.63 -12.49 0.87
N MET A 85 -11.80 -11.97 1.26
CA MET A 85 -12.19 -11.81 2.67
C MET A 85 -12.28 -13.15 3.39
N ASP A 86 -12.88 -14.17 2.77
CA ASP A 86 -12.93 -15.52 3.32
C ASP A 86 -11.52 -16.08 3.55
N ARG A 87 -10.61 -15.86 2.59
CA ARG A 87 -9.20 -16.28 2.74
C ARG A 87 -8.54 -15.60 3.93
N LEU A 88 -8.70 -14.29 4.10
CA LEU A 88 -8.17 -13.57 5.26
C LEU A 88 -8.78 -14.07 6.58
N PHE A 89 -10.10 -14.27 6.61
CA PHE A 89 -10.80 -14.80 7.78
C PHE A 89 -10.29 -16.20 8.14
N ASN A 90 -10.04 -17.07 7.15
CA ASN A 90 -9.50 -18.41 7.35
C ASN A 90 -8.09 -18.40 7.98
N ILE A 91 -7.27 -17.40 7.65
CA ILE A 91 -5.91 -17.22 8.16
C ILE A 91 -5.92 -16.68 9.59
N VAL A 92 -6.70 -15.61 9.84
CA VAL A 92 -6.66 -14.87 11.10
C VAL A 92 -7.59 -15.47 12.16
N ARG A 93 -8.77 -15.94 11.75
CA ARG A 93 -9.82 -16.53 12.62
C ARG A 93 -10.14 -15.63 13.83
N PRO A 94 -10.64 -14.39 13.62
CA PRO A 94 -10.98 -13.48 14.72
C PRO A 94 -12.02 -14.11 15.64
N ARG A 95 -11.87 -13.91 16.95
CA ARG A 95 -12.71 -14.53 17.99
C ARG A 95 -13.77 -13.60 18.59
N ARG A 96 -13.64 -12.28 18.38
CA ARG A 96 -14.54 -11.26 18.93
C ARG A 96 -15.07 -10.32 17.87
N VAL A 97 -14.20 -9.68 17.08
CA VAL A 97 -14.61 -8.63 16.13
C VAL A 97 -14.04 -8.85 14.74
N LEU A 98 -14.91 -8.68 13.73
CA LEU A 98 -14.50 -8.37 12.36
C LEU A 98 -14.94 -6.94 12.03
N TYR A 99 -13.99 -6.04 11.80
CA TYR A 99 -14.27 -4.66 11.41
C TYR A 99 -13.88 -4.46 9.94
N MET A 100 -14.84 -4.10 9.10
CA MET A 100 -14.67 -3.88 7.66
C MET A 100 -14.78 -2.38 7.39
N ALA A 101 -13.67 -1.74 7.02
CA ALA A 101 -13.60 -0.30 6.77
C ALA A 101 -13.36 -0.01 5.29
N ILE A 102 -14.35 0.59 4.62
CA ILE A 102 -14.22 1.13 3.26
C ILE A 102 -13.84 2.60 3.37
N ASP A 103 -12.97 3.14 2.51
CA ASP A 103 -12.70 4.58 2.52
C ASP A 103 -14.01 5.36 2.31
N GLY A 104 -14.26 6.31 3.22
CA GLY A 104 -15.28 7.33 3.10
C GLY A 104 -14.69 8.66 2.63
N VAL A 105 -15.45 9.74 2.78
CA VAL A 105 -14.94 11.09 2.47
C VAL A 105 -13.72 11.39 3.33
N ALA A 106 -12.60 11.69 2.70
CA ALA A 106 -11.33 11.93 3.36
C ALA A 106 -11.16 13.41 3.74
N PRO A 107 -10.26 13.75 4.69
CA PRO A 107 -9.91 15.13 4.96
C PRO A 107 -9.30 15.83 3.75
N ARG A 108 -9.43 17.16 3.69
CA ARG A 108 -8.95 17.96 2.57
C ARG A 108 -7.46 17.76 2.25
N ALA A 109 -6.64 17.55 3.28
CA ALA A 109 -5.22 17.21 3.12
C ALA A 109 -5.01 15.96 2.24
N LYS A 110 -5.80 14.89 2.46
CA LYS A 110 -5.75 13.66 1.66
C LYS A 110 -6.37 13.83 0.28
N MET A 111 -7.46 14.60 0.17
CA MET A 111 -8.15 14.82 -1.12
C MET A 111 -7.20 15.35 -2.21
N ASN A 112 -6.24 16.20 -1.86
CA ASN A 112 -5.24 16.70 -2.83
C ASN A 112 -4.33 15.58 -3.37
N GLN A 113 -3.90 14.67 -2.49
CA GLN A 113 -3.11 13.49 -2.88
C GLN A 113 -3.95 12.56 -3.76
N GLN A 114 -5.20 12.29 -3.37
CA GLN A 114 -6.13 11.48 -4.16
C GLN A 114 -6.33 12.09 -5.54
N ARG A 115 -6.64 13.40 -5.62
CA ARG A 115 -6.80 14.12 -6.89
C ARG A 115 -5.58 13.97 -7.79
N SER A 116 -4.37 14.18 -7.25
CA SER A 116 -3.14 14.01 -8.01
C SER A 116 -3.00 12.60 -8.58
N ARG A 117 -3.36 11.55 -7.81
CA ARG A 117 -3.34 10.16 -8.26
C ARG A 117 -4.37 9.90 -9.36
N ARG A 118 -5.60 10.42 -9.23
CA ARG A 118 -6.70 10.18 -10.18
C ARG A 118 -6.46 10.86 -11.53
N PHE A 119 -5.99 12.11 -11.53
CA PHE A 119 -5.59 12.82 -12.76
C PHE A 119 -4.42 12.11 -13.46
N ARG A 120 -3.43 11.63 -12.70
CA ARG A 120 -2.32 10.85 -13.26
C ARG A 120 -2.78 9.53 -13.86
N ALA A 121 -3.60 8.76 -13.14
CA ALA A 121 -4.13 7.49 -13.63
C ALA A 121 -4.95 7.67 -14.92
N SER A 122 -5.70 8.78 -15.04
CA SER A 122 -6.42 9.14 -16.26
C SER A 122 -5.44 9.44 -17.41
N LYS A 123 -4.44 10.30 -17.19
CA LYS A 123 -3.43 10.66 -18.20
C LYS A 123 -2.63 9.45 -18.67
N GLU A 124 -2.05 8.68 -17.74
CA GLU A 124 -1.33 7.43 -18.04
C GLU A 124 -2.25 6.42 -18.76
N GLY A 125 -3.53 6.42 -18.42
CA GLY A 125 -4.53 5.59 -19.05
C GLY A 125 -4.79 5.91 -20.52
N VAL A 126 -4.77 7.19 -20.90
CA VAL A 126 -4.91 7.66 -22.28
C VAL A 126 -3.63 7.37 -23.05
N GLU A 127 -2.48 7.77 -22.50
CA GLU A 127 -1.15 7.55 -23.11
C GLU A 127 -0.90 6.06 -23.40
N LEU A 128 -1.31 5.16 -22.49
CA LEU A 128 -1.18 3.71 -22.69
C LEU A 128 -2.04 3.19 -23.86
N VAL A 129 -3.22 3.74 -24.10
CA VAL A 129 -4.11 3.33 -25.20
C VAL A 129 -3.55 3.79 -26.54
N GLU A 130 -3.05 5.02 -26.61
CA GLU A 130 -2.40 5.57 -27.78
C GLU A 130 -1.12 4.79 -28.11
N GLU A 131 -0.28 4.51 -27.11
CA GLU A 131 0.94 3.71 -27.26
C GLU A 131 0.64 2.29 -27.76
N LYS A 132 -0.37 1.63 -27.17
CA LYS A 132 -0.81 0.29 -27.61
C LYS A 132 -1.28 0.31 -29.06
N SER A 133 -2.04 1.32 -29.46
CA SER A 133 -2.53 1.47 -30.83
C SER A 133 -1.37 1.65 -31.82
N ARG A 134 -0.42 2.53 -31.50
CA ARG A 134 0.77 2.77 -32.32
C ARG A 134 1.64 1.52 -32.48
N ILE A 135 1.97 0.83 -31.39
CA ILE A 135 2.77 -0.40 -31.42
C ILE A 135 2.02 -1.50 -32.19
N ARG A 136 0.70 -1.59 -32.05
CA ARG A 136 -0.12 -2.56 -32.79
C ARG A 136 -0.01 -2.35 -34.30
N GLU A 137 -0.18 -1.12 -34.75
CA GLU A 137 -0.05 -0.76 -36.17
C GLU A 137 1.35 -1.05 -36.71
N GLU A 138 2.40 -0.76 -35.93
CA GLU A 138 3.78 -1.04 -36.31
C GLU A 138 4.04 -2.54 -36.46
N ILE A 139 3.58 -3.36 -35.51
CA ILE A 139 3.75 -4.82 -35.55
C ILE A 139 2.99 -5.42 -36.73
N LEU A 140 1.73 -5.01 -36.93
CA LEU A 140 0.91 -5.48 -38.05
C LEU A 140 1.51 -5.05 -39.41
N GLY A 141 2.03 -3.82 -39.50
CA GLY A 141 2.71 -3.31 -40.69
C GLY A 141 4.00 -4.07 -41.04
N LYS A 142 4.67 -4.65 -40.04
CA LYS A 142 5.84 -5.54 -40.19
C LYS A 142 5.48 -7.01 -40.45
N GLY A 143 4.19 -7.34 -40.55
CA GLY A 143 3.70 -8.71 -40.74
C GLY A 143 3.70 -9.58 -39.48
N GLY A 144 3.83 -8.97 -38.30
CA GLY A 144 3.75 -9.65 -37.01
C GLY A 144 2.31 -10.05 -36.67
N TYR A 145 2.16 -11.13 -35.90
CA TYR A 145 0.87 -11.62 -35.44
C TYR A 145 0.53 -11.08 -34.05
N LEU A 146 -0.65 -10.47 -33.92
CA LEU A 146 -1.20 -10.06 -32.63
C LEU A 146 -2.60 -10.65 -32.43
N PRO A 147 -2.95 -11.04 -31.20
CA PRO A 147 -4.31 -11.48 -30.90
C PRO A 147 -5.32 -10.37 -31.22
N PRO A 148 -6.56 -10.71 -31.60
CA PRO A 148 -7.62 -9.74 -31.85
C PRO A 148 -7.77 -8.76 -30.67
N VAL A 149 -8.22 -7.52 -30.96
CA VAL A 149 -8.54 -6.58 -29.89
C VAL A 149 -9.77 -7.12 -29.15
N GLU A 150 -9.58 -7.63 -27.94
CA GLU A 150 -10.70 -7.87 -27.05
C GLU A 150 -11.28 -6.51 -26.65
N ILE A 151 -12.50 -6.21 -27.11
CA ILE A 151 -13.27 -5.07 -26.63
C ILE A 151 -13.80 -5.46 -25.25
N LYS A 152 -12.94 -5.36 -24.23
CA LYS A 152 -13.36 -5.39 -22.83
C LYS A 152 -13.66 -3.96 -22.41
N GLU A 153 -14.83 -3.74 -21.83
CA GLU A 153 -15.09 -2.49 -21.12
C GLU A 153 -14.00 -2.31 -20.06
N ARG A 154 -13.26 -1.21 -20.17
CA ARG A 154 -12.18 -0.92 -19.24
C ARG A 154 -12.81 -0.51 -17.91
N PHE A 155 -12.53 -1.28 -16.86
CA PHE A 155 -12.87 -0.88 -15.50
C PHE A 155 -12.12 0.41 -15.14
N ASP A 156 -12.85 1.50 -14.93
CA ASP A 156 -12.26 2.75 -14.43
C ASP A 156 -12.17 2.68 -12.90
N SER A 157 -10.95 2.41 -12.42
CA SER A 157 -10.61 2.33 -10.99
C SER A 157 -10.93 3.60 -10.17
N ASN A 158 -11.24 4.72 -10.84
CA ASN A 158 -11.73 5.91 -10.16
C ASN A 158 -13.12 5.70 -9.54
N CYS A 159 -13.91 4.72 -10.01
CA CYS A 159 -15.18 4.34 -9.39
C CYS A 159 -15.03 3.90 -7.92
N ILE A 160 -13.82 3.47 -7.50
CA ILE A 160 -13.47 3.16 -6.11
C ILE A 160 -13.21 4.47 -5.36
N THR A 161 -14.27 5.27 -5.21
CA THR A 161 -14.29 6.55 -4.50
C THR A 161 -15.69 6.74 -3.87
N PRO A 162 -15.80 7.26 -2.65
CA PRO A 162 -17.08 7.53 -2.00
C PRO A 162 -18.04 8.34 -2.86
N GLY A 163 -19.32 7.97 -2.84
CA GLY A 163 -20.37 8.66 -3.57
C GLY A 163 -20.58 8.16 -4.99
N THR A 164 -19.85 7.15 -5.47
CA THR A 164 -20.13 6.45 -6.74
C THR A 164 -21.19 5.37 -6.55
N GLU A 165 -21.85 4.96 -7.64
CA GLU A 165 -22.85 3.88 -7.62
C GLU A 165 -22.21 2.54 -7.26
N PHE A 166 -20.99 2.31 -7.75
CA PHE A 166 -20.19 1.13 -7.41
C PHE A 166 -20.02 0.96 -5.89
N MET A 167 -19.72 2.04 -5.15
CA MET A 167 -19.54 1.95 -3.69
C MET A 167 -20.86 1.70 -2.94
N ASP A 168 -21.98 2.24 -3.42
CA ASP A 168 -23.31 1.95 -2.85
C ASP A 168 -23.71 0.48 -3.10
N ASN A 169 -23.44 -0.04 -4.30
CA ASN A 169 -23.67 -1.46 -4.63
C ASN A 169 -22.75 -2.38 -3.83
N LEU A 170 -21.47 -2.01 -3.65
CA LEU A 170 -20.52 -2.74 -2.80
C LEU A 170 -21.03 -2.85 -1.35
N ALA A 171 -21.57 -1.77 -0.78
CA ALA A 171 -22.12 -1.77 0.58
C ALA A 171 -23.29 -2.76 0.71
N LYS A 172 -24.22 -2.78 -0.26
CA LYS A 172 -25.34 -3.76 -0.30
C LYS A 172 -24.83 -5.19 -0.40
N CYS A 173 -23.84 -5.44 -1.26
CA CYS A 173 -23.21 -6.75 -1.42
C CYS A 173 -22.53 -7.22 -0.12
N LEU A 174 -21.83 -6.33 0.58
CA LEU A 174 -21.18 -6.65 1.84
C LEU A 174 -22.19 -6.92 2.97
N ARG A 175 -23.32 -6.20 3.02
CA ARG A 175 -24.43 -6.51 3.95
C ARG A 175 -24.96 -7.93 3.74
N TYR A 176 -25.18 -8.31 2.48
CA TYR A 176 -25.56 -9.69 2.12
C TYR A 176 -24.49 -10.71 2.53
N TYR A 177 -23.21 -10.45 2.20
CA TYR A 177 -22.09 -11.32 2.54
C TYR A 177 -22.01 -11.59 4.05
N VAL A 178 -22.11 -10.54 4.87
CA VAL A 178 -22.09 -10.67 6.33
C VAL A 178 -23.27 -11.51 6.84
N ALA A 179 -24.48 -11.29 6.30
CA ALA A 179 -25.65 -12.08 6.67
C ALA A 179 -25.51 -13.56 6.29
N ASP A 180 -24.93 -13.84 5.11
CA ASP A 180 -24.66 -15.20 4.65
C ASP A 180 -23.66 -15.90 5.57
N ARG A 181 -22.52 -15.26 5.86
CA ARG A 181 -21.47 -15.83 6.70
C ARG A 181 -21.92 -16.03 8.14
N LEU A 182 -22.63 -15.07 8.74
CA LEU A 182 -23.21 -15.23 10.08
C LEU A 182 -24.24 -16.37 10.16
N SER A 183 -24.92 -16.68 9.05
CA SER A 183 -25.94 -17.73 9.01
C SER A 183 -25.37 -19.12 8.71
N ASN A 184 -24.28 -19.20 7.95
CA ASN A 184 -23.79 -20.46 7.39
C ASN A 184 -22.40 -20.88 7.88
N ASP A 185 -21.56 -19.96 8.37
CA ASP A 185 -20.18 -20.24 8.78
C ASP A 185 -20.06 -20.39 10.32
N PRO A 186 -19.64 -21.57 10.83
CA PRO A 186 -19.49 -21.79 12.26
C PRO A 186 -18.50 -20.84 12.97
N GLY A 187 -17.46 -20.37 12.29
CA GLY A 187 -16.47 -19.46 12.86
C GLY A 187 -17.00 -18.04 13.08
N TRP A 188 -18.07 -17.67 12.37
CA TRP A 188 -18.71 -16.35 12.50
C TRP A 188 -19.79 -16.31 13.59
N ARG A 189 -20.20 -17.46 14.10
CA ARG A 189 -21.37 -17.63 14.96
C ARG A 189 -21.39 -16.73 16.21
N ASN A 190 -20.22 -16.42 16.78
CA ASN A 190 -20.07 -15.70 18.04
C ASN A 190 -19.25 -14.41 17.91
N ILE A 191 -19.03 -13.90 16.70
CA ILE A 191 -18.32 -12.63 16.51
C ILE A 191 -19.30 -11.48 16.28
N THR A 192 -18.85 -10.28 16.61
CA THR A 192 -19.48 -9.02 16.20
C THR A 192 -18.86 -8.56 14.89
N VAL A 193 -19.68 -8.29 13.88
CA VAL A 193 -19.21 -7.76 12.60
C VAL A 193 -19.62 -6.30 12.49
N ILE A 194 -18.67 -5.40 12.25
CA ILE A 194 -18.91 -3.97 12.02
C ILE A 194 -18.54 -3.64 10.58
N LEU A 195 -19.50 -3.11 9.82
CA LEU A 195 -19.29 -2.58 8.48
C LEU A 195 -19.36 -1.06 8.53
N SER A 196 -18.24 -0.43 8.22
CA SER A 196 -18.13 1.01 8.01
C SER A 196 -17.95 1.29 6.52
N ASP A 197 -19.06 1.54 5.84
CA ASP A 197 -19.07 1.74 4.38
C ASP A 197 -18.57 3.14 3.95
N ALA A 198 -18.59 3.41 2.65
CA ALA A 198 -18.10 4.65 2.07
C ALA A 198 -18.96 5.90 2.41
N SER A 199 -20.17 5.72 2.95
CA SER A 199 -21.02 6.83 3.40
C SER A 199 -20.58 7.40 4.74
N VAL A 200 -19.79 6.64 5.51
CA VAL A 200 -19.20 7.07 6.78
C VAL A 200 -17.86 7.77 6.51
N PRO A 201 -17.71 9.07 6.86
CA PRO A 201 -16.48 9.83 6.61
C PRO A 201 -15.22 9.24 7.25
N GLY A 202 -14.07 9.49 6.62
CA GLY A 202 -12.75 9.06 7.07
C GLY A 202 -12.14 8.01 6.14
N GLU A 203 -10.81 7.95 6.12
CA GLU A 203 -10.07 6.86 5.46
C GLU A 203 -10.26 5.57 6.25
N GLY A 204 -10.29 4.41 5.59
CA GLY A 204 -10.57 3.11 6.19
C GLY A 204 -9.63 2.80 7.35
N GLU A 205 -8.32 3.01 7.15
CA GLU A 205 -7.30 2.86 8.19
C GLU A 205 -7.56 3.77 9.40
N HIS A 206 -7.96 5.03 9.19
CA HIS A 206 -8.22 5.98 10.27
C HIS A 206 -9.55 5.72 10.98
N LYS A 207 -10.57 5.20 10.29
CA LYS A 207 -11.80 4.71 10.93
C LYS A 207 -11.51 3.56 11.88
N ILE A 208 -10.65 2.63 11.48
CA ILE A 208 -10.18 1.53 12.33
C ILE A 208 -9.43 2.07 13.56
N MET A 209 -8.51 3.02 13.37
CA MET A 209 -7.74 3.59 14.48
C MET A 209 -8.62 4.40 15.43
N ASP A 210 -9.63 5.09 14.91
CA ASP A 210 -10.65 5.79 15.69
C ASP A 210 -11.48 4.81 16.52
N TYR A 211 -11.93 3.70 15.94
CA TYR A 211 -12.60 2.61 16.66
C TYR A 211 -11.73 2.11 17.82
N ILE A 212 -10.48 1.68 17.53
CA ILE A 212 -9.56 1.16 18.55
C ILE A 212 -9.35 2.18 19.67
N ARG A 213 -9.08 3.44 19.31
CA ARG A 213 -8.81 4.50 20.28
C ARG A 213 -10.01 4.82 21.16
N ARG A 214 -11.22 4.85 20.59
CA ARG A 214 -12.47 5.11 21.32
C ARG A 214 -12.85 3.96 22.24
N GLN A 215 -12.69 2.72 21.79
CA GLN A 215 -12.89 1.52 22.62
C GLN A 215 -11.86 1.46 23.75
N ARG A 216 -10.58 1.69 23.46
CA ARG A 216 -9.48 1.68 24.44
C ARG A 216 -9.68 2.68 25.60
N ALA A 217 -10.41 3.77 25.36
CA ALA A 217 -10.74 4.76 26.38
C ALA A 217 -11.97 4.38 27.25
N GLN A 218 -12.65 3.28 26.94
CA GLN A 218 -13.74 2.74 27.75
C GLN A 218 -13.21 1.92 28.95
N PRO A 219 -13.92 1.94 30.09
CA PRO A 219 -13.47 1.26 31.31
C PRO A 219 -13.49 -0.27 31.20
N HIS A 220 -14.32 -0.83 30.32
CA HIS A 220 -14.48 -2.28 30.13
C HIS A 220 -13.61 -2.86 28.99
N HIS A 221 -12.77 -2.03 28.36
CA HIS A 221 -11.83 -2.51 27.33
C HIS A 221 -10.83 -3.49 27.93
N ASP A 222 -10.62 -4.61 27.22
CA ASP A 222 -9.62 -5.60 27.60
C ASP A 222 -8.24 -5.15 27.09
N PRO A 223 -7.30 -4.77 27.97
CA PRO A 223 -5.99 -4.26 27.58
C PRO A 223 -5.06 -5.35 27.02
N ASN A 224 -5.54 -6.59 26.90
CA ASN A 224 -4.83 -7.72 26.32
C ASN A 224 -5.43 -8.17 24.99
N THR A 225 -6.37 -7.41 24.41
CA THR A 225 -6.99 -7.71 23.12
C THR A 225 -5.92 -7.93 22.04
N HIS A 226 -6.03 -9.01 21.28
CA HIS A 226 -5.13 -9.30 20.16
C HIS A 226 -5.69 -8.72 18.85
N HIS A 227 -5.00 -7.72 18.32
CA HIS A 227 -5.38 -6.99 17.11
C HIS A 227 -4.62 -7.52 15.88
N CYS A 228 -5.35 -7.79 14.79
CA CYS A 228 -4.81 -8.05 13.47
C CYS A 228 -5.38 -7.07 12.44
N LEU A 229 -4.54 -6.23 11.85
CA LEU A 229 -4.93 -5.25 10.83
C LEU A 229 -4.47 -5.71 9.44
N CYS A 230 -5.39 -5.85 8.51
CA CYS A 230 -5.10 -6.17 7.12
C CYS A 230 -4.92 -4.90 6.29
N GLY A 231 -3.77 -4.78 5.63
CA GLY A 231 -3.53 -3.74 4.63
C GLY A 231 -2.08 -3.68 4.17
N ALA A 232 -1.84 -3.05 3.02
CA ALA A 232 -0.52 -3.01 2.40
C ALA A 232 0.28 -1.76 2.77
N ASP A 233 -0.35 -0.72 3.29
CA ASP A 233 0.25 0.60 3.44
C ASP A 233 1.31 0.64 4.55
N ALA A 234 2.32 1.50 4.35
CA ALA A 234 3.42 1.66 5.30
C ALA A 234 2.96 2.38 6.57
N ASP A 235 1.95 3.24 6.43
CA ASP A 235 1.39 4.05 7.50
C ASP A 235 0.72 3.18 8.57
N LEU A 236 0.21 1.99 8.21
CA LEU A 236 -0.36 1.02 9.15
C LEU A 236 0.61 0.59 10.26
N ILE A 237 1.92 0.56 9.98
CA ILE A 237 2.94 0.24 10.99
C ILE A 237 3.02 1.37 12.02
N MET A 238 2.98 2.62 11.56
CA MET A 238 3.00 3.80 12.43
C MET A 238 1.71 3.92 13.22
N LEU A 239 0.57 3.74 12.56
CA LEU A 239 -0.75 3.76 13.20
C LEU A 239 -0.86 2.65 14.25
N GLY A 240 -0.42 1.43 13.94
CA GLY A 240 -0.39 0.32 14.89
C GLY A 240 0.49 0.60 16.11
N LEU A 241 1.67 1.23 15.93
CA LEU A 241 2.51 1.67 17.06
C LEU A 241 1.85 2.76 17.89
N ALA A 242 1.18 3.73 17.26
CA ALA A 242 0.48 4.84 17.91
C ALA A 242 -0.74 4.41 18.74
N THR A 243 -1.22 3.17 18.59
CA THR A 243 -2.30 2.63 19.44
C THR A 243 -1.85 2.34 20.87
N HIS A 244 -0.55 2.05 21.08
CA HIS A 244 -0.01 1.49 22.32
C HIS A 244 -0.69 0.20 22.79
N GLU A 245 -1.29 -0.56 21.88
CA GLU A 245 -1.77 -1.92 22.15
C GLU A 245 -0.56 -2.89 22.07
N PRO A 246 -0.27 -3.66 23.14
CA PRO A 246 0.89 -4.57 23.15
C PRO A 246 0.81 -5.67 22.08
N ASN A 247 -0.41 -6.14 21.82
CA ASN A 247 -0.69 -7.28 20.95
C ASN A 247 -1.24 -6.81 19.60
N PHE A 248 -0.37 -6.19 18.80
CA PHE A 248 -0.74 -5.67 17.48
C PHE A 248 0.06 -6.34 16.36
N THR A 249 -0.66 -6.89 15.37
CA THR A 249 -0.10 -7.56 14.20
C THR A 249 -0.71 -6.98 12.93
N ILE A 250 0.09 -6.83 11.88
CA ILE A 250 -0.40 -6.45 10.55
C ILE A 250 -0.30 -7.68 9.63
N ILE A 251 -1.34 -7.97 8.86
CA ILE A 251 -1.33 -8.99 7.81
C ILE A 251 -1.32 -8.30 6.44
N ARG A 252 -0.49 -8.81 5.53
CA ARG A 252 -0.40 -8.31 4.16
C ARG A 252 0.09 -9.39 3.22
N GLU A 253 -0.07 -9.16 1.94
CA GLU A 253 0.59 -9.99 0.92
C GLU A 253 2.11 -9.75 0.88
N GLU A 254 2.85 -10.81 0.60
CA GLU A 254 4.29 -10.76 0.42
C GLU A 254 4.65 -10.14 -0.94
N PHE A 255 5.41 -9.05 -0.91
CA PHE A 255 5.92 -8.44 -2.13
C PHE A 255 7.17 -9.18 -2.64
N LYS A 256 7.02 -9.96 -3.72
CA LYS A 256 8.13 -10.64 -4.40
C LYS A 256 8.66 -9.79 -5.58
N PRO A 257 9.85 -9.17 -5.46
CA PRO A 257 10.38 -8.30 -6.52
C PRO A 257 10.80 -9.08 -7.77
N ASN A 258 10.73 -8.41 -8.94
CA ASN A 258 11.20 -8.90 -10.24
C ASN A 258 10.48 -10.14 -10.78
N GLN A 259 9.21 -10.33 -10.43
CA GLN A 259 8.40 -11.35 -11.09
C GLN A 259 8.19 -11.01 -12.58
N PRO A 260 8.31 -11.99 -13.48
CA PRO A 260 8.16 -11.76 -14.92
C PRO A 260 6.69 -11.48 -15.26
N ARG A 261 6.39 -10.23 -15.58
CA ARG A 261 5.06 -9.80 -16.03
C ARG A 261 4.80 -10.25 -17.48
N PRO A 262 3.56 -10.62 -17.83
CA PRO A 262 3.21 -10.87 -19.22
C PRO A 262 3.24 -9.57 -20.03
N CYS A 263 3.67 -9.65 -21.29
CA CYS A 263 3.64 -8.54 -22.23
C CYS A 263 2.19 -8.07 -22.45
N ALA A 264 1.93 -6.78 -22.26
CA ALA A 264 0.60 -6.19 -22.38
C ALA A 264 0.01 -6.18 -23.81
N MET A 265 0.79 -6.60 -24.83
CA MET A 265 0.35 -6.71 -26.23
C MET A 265 0.06 -8.15 -26.65
N CYS A 266 1.00 -9.08 -26.44
CA CYS A 266 0.90 -10.46 -26.91
C CYS A 266 0.64 -11.48 -25.80
N GLY A 267 0.65 -11.06 -24.53
CA GLY A 267 0.43 -11.91 -23.36
C GLY A 267 1.55 -12.92 -23.07
N GLN A 268 2.71 -12.82 -23.73
CA GLN A 268 3.87 -13.69 -23.50
C GLN A 268 4.83 -13.07 -22.47
N LYS A 269 5.52 -13.89 -21.67
CA LYS A 269 6.50 -13.42 -20.68
C LYS A 269 7.88 -13.23 -21.31
N GLY A 270 8.73 -12.43 -20.69
CA GLY A 270 10.16 -12.29 -21.06
C GLY A 270 10.54 -11.06 -21.88
N HIS A 271 9.58 -10.18 -22.20
CA HIS A 271 9.83 -8.90 -22.88
C HIS A 271 8.82 -7.82 -22.45
N GLU A 272 9.19 -6.54 -22.62
CA GLU A 272 8.30 -5.40 -22.40
C GLU A 272 7.47 -5.07 -23.65
N ILE A 273 6.43 -4.25 -23.52
CA ILE A 273 5.55 -3.83 -24.63
C ILE A 273 6.33 -3.27 -25.83
N LYS A 274 7.36 -2.48 -25.56
CA LYS A 274 8.26 -1.86 -26.55
C LYS A 274 9.14 -2.85 -27.31
N ASP A 275 9.39 -4.02 -26.72
CA ASP A 275 10.24 -5.07 -27.28
C ASP A 275 9.39 -6.20 -27.90
N CYS A 276 8.07 -6.00 -28.00
CA CYS A 276 7.14 -6.98 -28.56
C CYS A 276 7.31 -7.11 -30.07
N GLN A 277 7.69 -8.31 -30.54
CA GLN A 277 7.86 -8.60 -31.96
C GLN A 277 6.63 -9.24 -32.61
N GLY A 278 5.54 -9.48 -31.86
CA GLY A 278 4.33 -10.11 -32.39
C GLY A 278 4.57 -11.55 -32.87
N VAL A 279 5.41 -12.31 -32.17
CA VAL A 279 5.67 -13.71 -32.50
C VAL A 279 4.48 -14.55 -32.02
N ALA A 280 4.02 -15.51 -32.82
CA ALA A 280 2.97 -16.44 -32.39
C ALA A 280 3.45 -17.27 -31.17
N ARG A 281 2.53 -17.58 -30.24
CA ARG A 281 2.84 -18.51 -29.13
C ARG A 281 3.23 -19.88 -29.72
N GLU A 282 4.33 -20.46 -29.26
CA GLU A 282 4.66 -21.85 -29.59
C GLU A 282 3.55 -22.77 -29.05
N LYS A 283 2.90 -23.50 -29.97
CA LYS A 283 1.93 -24.55 -29.64
C LYS A 283 2.70 -25.79 -29.21
N GLN A 284 2.31 -26.44 -28.10
CA GLN A 284 2.82 -27.75 -27.71
C GLN A 284 1.66 -28.75 -27.70
N GLY A 285 1.76 -29.85 -28.46
CA GLY A 285 0.75 -30.92 -28.50
C GLY A 285 -0.01 -31.03 -29.84
N GLU A 286 -0.71 -32.17 -30.04
CA GLU A 286 -1.49 -32.47 -31.25
C GLU A 286 -2.85 -31.74 -31.34
N HIS A 287 -3.28 -31.05 -30.27
CA HIS A 287 -4.61 -30.43 -30.15
C HIS A 287 -4.61 -28.92 -29.88
N ASP A 288 -3.59 -28.18 -30.32
CA ASP A 288 -3.50 -26.72 -30.08
C ASP A 288 -3.55 -26.34 -28.59
N GLU A 289 -3.05 -27.22 -27.72
CA GLU A 289 -2.91 -26.91 -26.30
C GLU A 289 -1.85 -25.79 -26.15
N PHE A 290 -2.28 -24.64 -25.65
CA PHE A 290 -1.35 -23.57 -25.31
C PHE A 290 -0.44 -24.11 -24.20
N ALA A 291 0.89 -24.06 -24.41
CA ALA A 291 1.87 -24.50 -23.43
C ALA A 291 1.45 -24.02 -22.03
N ASP A 292 1.30 -24.99 -21.12
CA ASP A 292 0.77 -24.82 -19.78
C ASP A 292 1.12 -23.44 -19.22
N THR A 293 0.08 -22.68 -18.87
CA THR A 293 0.28 -21.56 -17.96
C THR A 293 0.94 -22.16 -16.73
N MET A 294 2.26 -21.97 -16.57
CA MET A 294 2.94 -22.34 -15.33
C MET A 294 2.06 -21.82 -14.20
N PRO A 295 1.68 -22.68 -13.23
CA PRO A 295 0.73 -22.30 -12.19
C PRO A 295 1.22 -20.99 -11.61
N ALA A 296 0.38 -19.95 -11.69
CA ALA A 296 0.69 -18.68 -11.07
C ALA A 296 1.06 -19.01 -9.62
N SER A 297 2.29 -18.69 -9.21
CA SER A 297 2.71 -18.94 -7.83
C SER A 297 1.70 -18.21 -6.95
N GLU A 298 0.93 -18.96 -6.15
CA GLU A 298 -0.11 -18.36 -5.33
C GLU A 298 0.49 -17.28 -4.44
N GLN A 299 -0.20 -16.16 -4.34
CA GLN A 299 0.22 -15.01 -3.55
C GLN A 299 0.24 -15.41 -2.06
N GLU A 300 1.37 -15.25 -1.40
CA GLU A 300 1.56 -15.64 0.00
C GLU A 300 1.28 -14.47 0.96
N PHE A 301 0.76 -14.77 2.15
CA PHE A 301 0.57 -13.77 3.21
C PHE A 301 1.69 -13.81 4.25
N ILE A 302 2.00 -12.64 4.80
CA ILE A 302 2.93 -12.45 5.89
C ILE A 302 2.29 -11.63 7.01
N PHE A 303 2.66 -11.97 8.24
CA PHE A 303 2.43 -11.17 9.44
C PHE A 303 3.63 -10.28 9.74
N ILE A 304 3.35 -9.03 10.14
CA ILE A 304 4.30 -8.08 10.71
C ILE A 304 3.96 -7.92 12.18
N ARG A 305 4.87 -8.35 13.05
CA ARG A 305 4.66 -8.34 14.51
C ARG A 305 5.18 -7.05 15.12
N LEU A 306 4.27 -6.14 15.50
CA LEU A 306 4.67 -4.85 16.07
C LEU A 306 5.28 -4.99 17.46
N CYS A 307 4.91 -6.03 18.23
CA CYS A 307 5.57 -6.34 19.50
C CYS A 307 7.08 -6.58 19.36
N VAL A 308 7.51 -7.26 18.29
CA VAL A 308 8.94 -7.50 18.00
C VAL A 308 9.61 -6.23 17.49
N LEU A 309 8.90 -5.43 16.68
CA LEU A 309 9.40 -4.12 16.25
C LEU A 309 9.65 -3.21 17.47
N ARG A 310 8.75 -3.22 18.46
CA ARG A 310 8.92 -2.49 19.72
C ARG A 310 10.16 -2.94 20.49
N GLU A 311 10.49 -4.23 20.52
CA GLU A 311 11.77 -4.70 21.11
C GLU A 311 13.01 -4.15 20.38
N TYR A 312 12.97 -4.04 19.05
CA TYR A 312 14.05 -3.42 18.28
C TYR A 312 14.18 -1.93 18.59
N LEU A 313 13.04 -1.22 18.60
CA LEU A 313 12.99 0.21 18.92
C LEU A 313 13.43 0.48 20.36
N GLU A 314 13.09 -0.37 21.32
CA GLU A 314 13.54 -0.27 22.71
C GLU A 314 15.07 -0.26 22.76
N ARG A 315 15.74 -1.19 22.07
CA ARG A 315 17.20 -1.27 22.00
C ARG A 315 17.82 -0.06 21.30
N GLU A 316 17.19 0.41 20.23
CA GLU A 316 17.72 1.49 19.40
C GLU A 316 17.51 2.86 20.02
N LEU A 317 16.40 3.09 20.70
CA LEU A 317 16.00 4.39 21.26
C LEU A 317 16.39 4.55 22.73
N THR A 318 16.83 3.49 23.41
CA THR A 318 17.37 3.59 24.77
C THR A 318 18.48 4.65 24.82
N MET A 319 18.37 5.53 25.79
CA MET A 319 19.30 6.63 26.08
C MET A 319 19.75 6.53 27.52
N ALA A 320 21.06 6.51 27.75
CA ALA A 320 21.65 6.55 29.08
C ALA A 320 21.88 8.00 29.51
N SER A 321 21.88 8.26 30.83
CA SER A 321 22.23 9.57 31.40
C SER A 321 21.31 10.72 30.99
N LEU A 322 20.02 10.44 30.78
CA LEU A 322 19.01 11.49 30.58
C LEU A 322 18.77 12.31 31.87
N PRO A 323 18.47 13.61 31.76
CA PRO A 323 18.16 14.46 32.91
C PRO A 323 16.75 14.23 33.49
N PHE A 324 15.99 13.27 32.93
CA PHE A 324 14.63 12.89 33.35
C PHE A 324 14.43 11.37 33.17
N PRO A 325 13.39 10.77 33.79
CA PRO A 325 13.12 9.33 33.67
C PRO A 325 12.83 8.90 32.24
N PHE A 326 13.51 7.86 31.78
CA PHE A 326 13.26 7.27 30.47
C PHE A 326 11.92 6.51 30.46
N ASP A 327 11.02 6.94 29.60
CA ASP A 327 9.78 6.29 29.18
C ASP A 327 9.88 5.84 27.72
N PHE A 328 9.74 4.53 27.49
CA PHE A 328 9.81 3.96 26.16
C PHE A 328 8.60 4.33 25.30
N GLU A 329 7.38 4.41 25.86
CA GLU A 329 6.18 4.72 25.08
C GLU A 329 6.29 6.10 24.45
N ARG A 330 6.82 7.06 25.20
CA ARG A 330 7.08 8.42 24.69
C ARG A 330 8.14 8.47 23.59
N THR A 331 9.14 7.57 23.62
CA THR A 331 10.09 7.46 22.51
C THR A 331 9.49 6.84 21.25
N VAL A 332 8.49 5.96 21.39
CA VAL A 332 7.75 5.41 20.24
C VAL A 332 6.98 6.53 19.56
N ASP A 333 6.31 7.40 20.31
CA ASP A 333 5.59 8.56 19.76
C ASP A 333 6.51 9.48 18.97
N ASP A 334 7.66 9.80 19.56
CA ASP A 334 8.68 10.63 18.94
C ASP A 334 9.26 9.97 17.68
N TRP A 335 9.43 8.65 17.68
CA TRP A 335 9.90 7.91 16.51
C TRP A 335 8.88 7.89 15.36
N VAL A 336 7.60 7.69 15.68
CA VAL A 336 6.50 7.82 14.71
C VAL A 336 6.50 9.22 14.10
N PHE A 337 6.60 10.25 14.93
CA PHE A 337 6.64 11.64 14.46
C PHE A 337 7.86 11.92 13.58
N MET A 338 9.04 11.41 13.93
CA MET A 338 10.25 11.54 13.10
C MET A 338 10.09 10.92 11.71
N CYS A 339 9.34 9.82 11.59
CA CYS A 339 9.11 9.19 10.30
C CYS A 339 8.31 10.08 9.34
N PHE A 340 7.47 10.99 9.85
CA PHE A 340 6.71 11.93 9.02
C PHE A 340 7.60 12.91 8.24
N PHE A 341 8.81 13.21 8.72
CA PHE A 341 9.75 14.11 8.02
C PHE A 341 10.30 13.51 6.73
N VAL A 342 10.38 12.18 6.66
CA VAL A 342 10.88 11.48 5.46
C VAL A 342 9.80 11.42 4.37
N GLY A 343 8.57 11.79 4.73
CA GLY A 343 7.40 11.98 3.88
C GLY A 343 6.16 11.37 4.54
N ASN A 344 5.00 11.64 3.97
CA ASN A 344 3.71 11.00 4.27
C ASN A 344 2.76 11.39 3.13
N ASP A 345 1.49 11.00 3.20
CA ASP A 345 0.51 11.33 2.17
C ASP A 345 0.06 12.80 2.15
N PHE A 346 0.27 13.52 3.25
CA PHE A 346 -0.27 14.87 3.46
C PHE A 346 0.76 15.97 3.22
N LEU A 347 2.05 15.66 3.38
CA LEU A 347 3.16 16.58 3.22
C LEU A 347 4.21 16.05 2.24
N PRO A 348 4.75 16.90 1.36
CA PRO A 348 5.92 16.55 0.57
C PRO A 348 7.13 16.28 1.48
N HIS A 349 7.94 15.29 1.12
CA HIS A 349 9.18 14.96 1.82
C HIS A 349 10.17 16.14 1.77
N LEU A 350 10.90 16.35 2.87
CA LEU A 350 11.97 17.33 2.88
C LEU A 350 13.05 16.94 1.85
N PRO A 351 13.59 17.89 1.05
CA PRO A 351 14.55 17.56 -0.01
C PRO A 351 15.80 16.82 0.49
N SER A 352 16.21 17.07 1.74
CA SER A 352 17.38 16.50 2.39
C SER A 352 17.14 15.14 3.05
N LEU A 353 15.91 14.60 3.06
CA LEU A 353 15.58 13.34 3.75
C LEU A 353 15.01 12.29 2.79
N GLU A 354 15.78 11.22 2.56
CA GLU A 354 15.32 10.03 1.83
C GLU A 354 15.62 8.74 2.61
N ILE A 355 14.62 7.84 2.73
CA ILE A 355 14.78 6.53 3.41
C ILE A 355 15.97 5.76 2.86
N ARG A 356 16.17 5.81 1.53
CA ARG A 356 17.23 5.07 0.82
C ARG A 356 18.64 5.49 1.22
N GLU A 357 18.78 6.66 1.83
CA GLU A 357 20.05 7.29 2.25
C GLU A 357 20.29 7.18 3.76
N GLY A 358 19.47 6.40 4.47
CA GLY A 358 19.56 6.26 5.93
C GLY A 358 19.04 7.49 6.68
N ALA A 359 18.04 8.20 6.13
CA ALA A 359 17.46 9.38 6.78
C ALA A 359 16.92 9.09 8.18
N ILE A 360 16.25 7.95 8.39
CA ILE A 360 15.70 7.57 9.70
C ILE A 360 16.82 7.35 10.71
N ASP A 361 17.91 6.66 10.33
CA ASP A 361 19.05 6.42 11.23
C ASP A 361 19.73 7.73 11.65
N ARG A 362 19.85 8.68 10.70
CA ARG A 362 20.35 10.03 10.99
C ARG A 362 19.43 10.79 11.94
N LEU A 363 18.12 10.74 11.71
CA LEU A 363 17.12 11.38 12.57
C LEU A 363 17.17 10.84 13.98
N VAL A 364 17.31 9.53 14.17
CA VAL A 364 17.46 8.90 15.50
C VAL A 364 18.69 9.45 16.23
N GLY A 365 19.83 9.61 15.53
CA GLY A 365 21.03 10.22 16.13
C GLY A 365 20.79 11.66 16.59
N ILE A 366 20.23 12.50 15.72
CA ILE A 366 19.91 13.90 16.02
C ILE A 366 18.90 14.00 17.17
N TYR A 367 17.88 13.16 17.15
CA TYR A 367 16.84 13.09 18.18
C TYR A 367 17.43 12.83 19.56
N LYS A 368 18.31 11.84 19.69
CA LYS A 368 18.96 11.55 20.97
C LYS A 368 19.69 12.79 21.49
N ASP A 369 20.48 13.45 20.66
CA ASP A 369 21.19 14.67 21.06
C ASP A 369 20.25 15.80 21.48
N VAL A 370 19.14 15.99 20.75
CA VAL A 370 18.14 17.02 21.07
C VAL A 370 17.47 16.72 22.41
N VAL A 371 17.03 15.49 22.65
CA VAL A 371 16.36 15.10 23.90
C VAL A 371 17.27 15.29 25.12
N HIS A 372 18.57 14.99 25.00
CA HIS A 372 19.54 15.27 26.07
C HIS A 372 19.67 16.77 26.36
N LYS A 373 19.59 17.62 25.32
CA LYS A 373 19.72 19.08 25.45
C LYS A 373 18.45 19.76 25.98
N THR A 374 17.28 19.35 25.51
CA THR A 374 16.00 19.96 25.90
C THR A 374 15.46 19.46 27.22
N GLY A 375 15.88 18.27 27.66
CA GLY A 375 15.38 17.65 28.88
C GLY A 375 13.92 17.16 28.76
N GLY A 376 13.47 16.83 27.55
CA GLY A 376 12.15 16.19 27.37
C GLY A 376 11.89 15.68 25.94
N TYR A 377 10.85 14.85 25.83
CA TYR A 377 10.33 14.30 24.57
C TYR A 377 9.75 15.37 23.64
N ILE A 378 9.74 15.09 22.33
CA ILE A 378 9.30 16.04 21.29
C ILE A 378 7.80 16.04 21.04
N THR A 379 7.11 14.95 21.44
CA THR A 379 5.66 14.81 21.33
C THR A 379 5.02 14.42 22.66
N GLU A 380 3.72 14.67 22.79
CA GLU A 380 2.89 14.26 23.93
C GLU A 380 1.44 14.05 23.51
N ASN A 381 0.94 12.81 23.56
CA ASN A 381 -0.46 12.47 23.24
C ASN A 381 -0.94 13.11 21.91
N GLY A 382 -0.10 13.12 20.88
CA GLY A 382 -0.45 13.73 19.58
C GLY A 382 -0.18 15.23 19.45
N PHE A 383 0.38 15.88 20.47
CA PHE A 383 0.77 17.30 20.45
C PHE A 383 2.28 17.45 20.30
N VAL A 384 2.71 18.42 19.49
CA VAL A 384 4.13 18.64 19.13
C VAL A 384 4.73 19.77 19.97
N LYS A 385 5.94 19.56 20.50
CA LYS A 385 6.75 20.63 21.10
C LYS A 385 7.64 21.28 20.04
N LEU A 386 7.15 22.38 19.48
CA LEU A 386 7.78 23.07 18.34
C LEU A 386 9.22 23.53 18.60
N GLU A 387 9.56 23.88 19.84
CA GLU A 387 10.94 24.22 20.21
C GLU A 387 11.93 23.08 19.94
N SER A 388 11.55 21.84 20.26
CA SER A 388 12.40 20.68 20.02
C SER A 388 12.46 20.32 18.54
N VAL A 389 11.37 20.51 17.81
CA VAL A 389 11.34 20.34 16.34
C VAL A 389 12.28 21.33 15.67
N GLU A 390 12.32 22.58 16.14
CA GLU A 390 13.24 23.59 15.61
C GLU A 390 14.70 23.15 15.74
N LEU A 391 15.09 22.62 16.90
CA LEU A 391 16.45 22.12 17.13
C LEU A 391 16.81 20.93 16.22
N ILE A 392 15.85 20.03 15.98
CA ILE A 392 16.04 18.92 15.03
C ILE A 392 16.23 19.47 13.61
N MET A 393 15.39 20.41 13.18
CA MET A 393 15.47 21.00 11.84
C MET A 393 16.76 21.80 11.63
N GLN A 394 17.21 22.54 12.64
CA GLN A 394 18.49 23.24 12.60
C GLN A 394 19.67 22.26 12.47
N ALA A 395 19.65 21.15 13.21
CA ALA A 395 20.68 20.11 13.11
C ALA A 395 20.70 19.43 11.73
N ILE A 396 19.53 19.18 11.13
CA ILE A 396 19.44 18.69 9.74
C ILE A 396 19.94 19.75 8.77
N GLY A 397 19.56 21.02 8.99
CA GLY A 397 19.95 22.20 8.21
C GLY A 397 21.46 22.32 8.03
N VAL A 398 22.24 22.05 9.09
CA VAL A 398 23.71 22.03 9.04
C VAL A 398 24.26 20.92 8.13
N ALA A 399 23.53 19.82 7.97
CA ALA A 399 23.95 18.67 7.18
C ALA A 399 23.48 18.69 5.71
N GLU A 400 22.55 19.59 5.33
CA GLU A 400 21.89 19.57 4.00
C GLU A 400 22.87 19.61 2.83
N ASP A 401 23.84 20.53 2.88
CA ASP A 401 24.83 20.70 1.80
C ASP A 401 25.67 19.44 1.57
N ASN A 402 26.11 18.80 2.66
CA ASN A 402 26.86 17.55 2.61
C ASN A 402 25.98 16.38 2.12
N ILE A 403 24.69 16.36 2.48
CA ILE A 403 23.74 15.34 2.01
C ILE A 403 23.58 15.44 0.48
N PHE A 404 23.39 16.64 -0.06
CA PHE A 404 23.20 16.83 -1.49
C PHE A 404 24.44 16.49 -2.31
N LYS A 405 25.63 16.88 -1.85
CA LYS A 405 26.90 16.52 -2.50
C LYS A 405 27.11 15.00 -2.51
N LYS A 406 26.91 14.34 -1.37
CA LYS A 406 27.03 12.89 -1.27
C LYS A 406 26.02 12.14 -2.15
N ARG A 407 24.77 12.59 -2.20
CA ARG A 407 23.73 12.02 -3.08
C ARG A 407 24.17 12.02 -4.54
N LYS A 408 24.74 13.14 -5.01
CA LYS A 408 25.24 13.25 -6.37
C LYS A 408 26.39 12.28 -6.65
N GLU A 409 27.36 12.20 -5.73
CA GLU A 409 28.48 11.26 -5.83
C GLU A 409 28.01 9.79 -5.88
N ASP A 410 27.06 9.43 -5.01
CA ASP A 410 26.50 8.08 -4.94
C ASP A 410 25.74 7.70 -6.22
N ASP A 411 24.97 8.64 -6.79
CA ASP A 411 24.26 8.48 -8.06
C ASP A 411 25.23 8.29 -9.24
N GLU A 412 26.28 9.11 -9.33
CA GLU A 412 27.32 8.96 -10.35
C GLU A 412 28.07 7.63 -10.21
N GLY A 413 28.39 7.23 -8.98
CA GLY A 413 28.97 5.93 -8.66
C GLY A 413 28.07 4.77 -9.06
N PHE A 414 26.76 4.86 -8.80
CA PHE A 414 25.78 3.86 -9.22
C PHE A 414 25.68 3.76 -10.75
N LYS A 415 25.61 4.90 -11.45
CA LYS A 415 25.57 4.94 -12.93
C LYS A 415 26.82 4.30 -13.53
N ARG A 416 28.00 4.60 -13.00
CA ARG A 416 29.27 3.99 -13.43
C ARG A 416 29.23 2.47 -13.25
N ARG A 417 28.86 1.97 -12.07
CA ARG A 417 28.73 0.53 -11.79
C ARG A 417 27.73 -0.15 -12.73
N ASN A 418 26.60 0.48 -13.02
CA ASN A 418 25.57 -0.09 -13.89
C ASN A 418 26.01 -0.12 -15.35
N LYS A 419 26.71 0.92 -15.83
CA LYS A 419 27.33 0.95 -17.16
C LYS A 419 28.38 -0.14 -17.31
N ASP A 420 29.22 -0.34 -16.30
CA ASP A 420 30.23 -1.40 -16.29
C ASP A 420 29.59 -2.81 -16.26
N LYS A 421 28.51 -3.01 -15.49
CA LYS A 421 27.73 -4.25 -15.49
C LYS A 421 27.12 -4.55 -16.85
N LYS A 422 26.49 -3.56 -17.50
CA LYS A 422 25.93 -3.71 -18.86
C LYS A 422 27.00 -4.04 -19.88
N LYS A 423 28.17 -3.36 -19.82
CA LYS A 423 29.32 -3.67 -20.69
C LYS A 423 29.82 -5.10 -20.50
N ARG A 424 29.94 -5.57 -19.25
CA ARG A 424 30.32 -6.96 -18.94
C ARG A 424 29.29 -7.97 -19.48
N MET A 425 28.01 -7.71 -19.30
CA MET A 425 26.94 -8.57 -19.84
C MET A 425 26.93 -8.60 -21.37
N LYS A 426 27.07 -7.45 -22.04
CA LYS A 426 27.20 -7.38 -23.51
C LYS A 426 28.42 -8.16 -24.00
N ALA A 427 29.57 -8.02 -23.33
CA ALA A 427 30.80 -8.76 -23.65
C ALA A 427 30.71 -10.27 -23.37
N GLN A 428 29.78 -10.70 -22.51
CA GLN A 428 29.54 -12.11 -22.20
C GLN A 428 28.54 -12.75 -23.17
N GLN A 429 27.62 -11.96 -23.73
CA GLN A 429 26.69 -12.38 -24.80
C GLN A 429 27.35 -12.35 -26.19
N GLN A 430 28.22 -11.37 -26.45
CA GLN A 430 29.08 -11.36 -27.63
C GLN A 430 30.35 -12.15 -27.32
N GLY A 431 30.34 -13.46 -27.56
CA GLY A 431 31.56 -14.27 -27.50
C GLY A 431 32.69 -13.66 -28.35
N PRO A 432 33.97 -14.00 -28.09
CA PRO A 432 35.10 -13.44 -28.83
C PRO A 432 34.91 -13.65 -30.34
N ALA A 433 35.17 -12.59 -31.13
CA ALA A 433 34.94 -12.52 -32.59
C ALA A 433 35.68 -13.58 -33.44
N TYR A 434 36.43 -14.49 -32.80
CA TYR A 434 37.15 -15.61 -33.41
C TYR A 434 36.35 -16.94 -33.38
N MET A 435 35.26 -17.05 -32.62
CA MET A 435 34.48 -18.30 -32.60
C MET A 435 33.57 -18.42 -33.83
N THR A 436 34.13 -18.91 -34.94
CA THR A 436 33.40 -19.36 -36.13
C THR A 436 32.75 -20.72 -35.88
N ALA A 437 31.48 -20.86 -36.29
CA ALA A 437 30.81 -22.16 -36.33
C ALA A 437 31.49 -23.07 -37.36
N GLY A 438 31.81 -24.31 -36.98
CA GLY A 438 32.46 -25.31 -37.84
C GLY A 438 33.17 -26.41 -37.05
N GLN A 439 33.76 -27.39 -37.74
CA GLN A 439 34.43 -28.58 -37.14
C GLN A 439 35.61 -28.28 -36.20
N PHE A 440 36.07 -27.03 -36.10
CA PHE A 440 37.10 -26.57 -35.17
C PHE A 440 36.56 -25.73 -34.00
N ALA A 441 35.23 -25.57 -33.89
CA ALA A 441 34.62 -24.90 -32.74
C ALA A 441 34.82 -25.75 -31.48
N PRO A 442 35.25 -25.18 -30.34
CA PRO A 442 35.45 -25.93 -29.12
C PRO A 442 34.12 -26.52 -28.64
N GLN A 443 34.04 -27.85 -28.51
CA GLN A 443 32.88 -28.55 -27.95
C GLN A 443 33.10 -28.85 -26.47
N ALA A 444 32.02 -28.80 -25.69
CA ALA A 444 32.03 -29.19 -24.29
C ALA A 444 32.44 -30.67 -24.13
N LEU A 445 33.38 -30.94 -23.22
CA LEU A 445 33.83 -32.28 -22.89
C LEU A 445 32.64 -33.15 -22.45
N GLY A 446 32.29 -34.15 -23.26
CA GLY A 446 31.19 -35.10 -23.01
C GLY A 446 30.14 -35.20 -24.12
N SER A 447 30.18 -34.35 -25.15
CA SER A 447 29.26 -34.47 -26.30
C SER A 447 29.58 -35.71 -27.15
N ARG A 448 28.62 -36.63 -27.32
CA ARG A 448 28.76 -37.90 -28.07
C ARG A 448 28.66 -37.72 -29.60
N GLY A 449 29.34 -36.72 -30.15
CA GLY A 449 29.54 -36.59 -31.61
C GLY A 449 31.00 -36.82 -31.94
N ARG A 450 31.35 -37.91 -32.65
CA ARG A 450 32.70 -38.06 -33.21
C ARG A 450 32.95 -36.92 -34.20
N PRO A 451 34.01 -36.10 -34.07
CA PRO A 451 34.38 -35.18 -35.13
C PRO A 451 34.77 -35.98 -36.37
N GLY A 452 34.26 -35.56 -37.54
CA GLY A 452 34.67 -36.12 -38.82
C GLY A 452 36.17 -35.97 -39.01
N VAL A 453 36.84 -37.00 -39.51
CA VAL A 453 38.30 -37.01 -39.69
C VAL A 453 38.69 -35.93 -40.70
N VAL A 454 39.51 -34.97 -40.26
CA VAL A 454 40.13 -33.97 -41.14
C VAL A 454 41.14 -34.69 -42.02
N GLN A 455 40.75 -35.07 -43.24
CA GLN A 455 41.62 -35.83 -44.15
C GLN A 455 42.82 -35.01 -44.64
N ASN A 456 42.68 -33.68 -44.77
CA ASN A 456 43.77 -32.79 -45.13
C ASN A 456 43.54 -31.36 -44.61
N ALA A 457 44.21 -31.02 -43.50
CA ALA A 457 44.05 -29.73 -42.82
C ALA A 457 44.34 -28.51 -43.72
N ARG A 458 45.20 -28.68 -44.73
CA ARG A 458 45.59 -27.60 -45.64
C ARG A 458 44.52 -27.29 -46.69
N HIS A 459 43.77 -28.30 -47.12
CA HIS A 459 42.66 -28.16 -48.06
C HIS A 459 41.42 -27.55 -47.38
N GLN A 460 41.11 -28.01 -46.17
CA GLN A 460 39.97 -27.48 -45.41
C GLN A 460 40.18 -26.01 -44.97
N ALA A 461 41.42 -25.63 -44.66
CA ALA A 461 41.79 -24.23 -44.41
C ALA A 461 41.77 -23.36 -45.68
N PHE A 462 41.97 -23.95 -46.86
CA PHE A 462 41.84 -23.27 -48.15
C PHE A 462 40.36 -23.03 -48.49
N ASP A 463 39.49 -24.03 -48.33
CA ASP A 463 38.04 -23.89 -48.53
C ASP A 463 37.40 -22.85 -47.59
N MET A 464 37.86 -22.79 -46.33
CA MET A 464 37.44 -21.74 -45.37
C MET A 464 37.87 -20.33 -45.79
N ARG A 465 39.04 -20.19 -46.46
CA ARG A 465 39.46 -18.89 -47.02
C ARG A 465 38.68 -18.50 -48.26
N MET A 466 38.19 -19.48 -49.02
CA MET A 466 37.36 -19.23 -50.21
C MET A 466 35.92 -18.85 -49.81
N GLN A 467 35.33 -19.51 -48.80
CA GLN A 467 34.01 -19.13 -48.26
C GLN A 467 33.98 -17.74 -47.62
N GLY A 468 35.09 -17.30 -47.02
CA GLY A 468 35.25 -15.92 -46.53
C GLY A 468 35.43 -14.87 -47.64
N ARG A 469 35.65 -15.30 -48.89
CA ARG A 469 35.91 -14.43 -50.05
C ARG A 469 34.68 -14.23 -50.94
N ASP A 470 33.76 -15.20 -50.97
CA ASP A 470 32.47 -15.09 -51.67
C ASP A 470 31.47 -14.13 -50.99
N HIS A 471 31.79 -13.63 -49.79
CA HIS A 471 31.04 -12.54 -49.14
C HIS A 471 31.64 -11.14 -49.34
N SER A 472 32.64 -10.99 -50.22
CA SER A 472 33.30 -9.71 -50.46
C SER A 472 33.59 -9.44 -51.94
N ASP A 473 32.54 -9.32 -52.76
CA ASP A 473 32.62 -8.57 -54.01
C ASP A 473 31.37 -7.68 -54.17
N GLY A 474 31.54 -6.37 -54.03
CA GLY A 474 30.47 -5.38 -54.21
C GLY A 474 30.62 -4.07 -53.41
N GLN A 475 31.52 -3.20 -53.88
CA GLN A 475 31.53 -1.73 -53.73
C GLN A 475 31.96 -1.03 -52.42
N ASP A 476 33.16 -0.44 -52.55
CA ASP A 476 33.62 0.89 -52.15
C ASP A 476 33.60 1.37 -50.69
N GLY A 477 34.83 1.60 -50.21
CA GLY A 477 35.13 2.18 -48.91
C GLY A 477 34.73 3.64 -48.77
N ARG A 478 34.04 3.92 -47.67
CA ARG A 478 34.24 5.14 -46.88
C ARG A 478 34.26 4.74 -45.41
N GLY A 479 35.31 5.16 -44.70
CA GLY A 479 35.46 4.92 -43.27
C GLY A 479 34.24 5.40 -42.49
N VAL A 480 33.42 4.47 -42.04
CA VAL A 480 32.39 4.73 -41.03
C VAL A 480 33.13 4.87 -39.71
N LYS A 481 33.35 6.12 -39.29
CA LYS A 481 33.63 6.45 -37.89
C LYS A 481 32.69 5.61 -37.04
N ARG A 482 33.23 4.81 -36.11
CA ARG A 482 32.46 4.12 -35.08
C ARG A 482 31.44 5.12 -34.53
N LYS A 483 30.15 4.89 -34.82
CA LYS A 483 29.06 5.61 -34.17
C LYS A 483 29.26 5.34 -32.69
N ALA A 484 29.53 6.38 -31.90
CA ALA A 484 29.62 6.21 -30.47
C ALA A 484 28.31 5.59 -30.00
N ASP A 485 28.37 4.42 -29.36
CA ASP A 485 27.28 3.82 -28.61
C ASP A 485 26.85 4.79 -27.51
N SER A 486 26.01 5.76 -27.87
CA SER A 486 25.26 6.62 -26.95
C SER A 486 23.82 6.13 -26.91
N ASP A 487 23.66 4.88 -26.51
CA ASP A 487 22.39 4.18 -26.25
C ASP A 487 21.73 4.64 -24.93
N SER A 488 22.10 5.82 -24.43
CA SER A 488 21.48 6.45 -23.27
C SER A 488 20.73 7.68 -23.76
N GLU A 489 19.41 7.64 -23.64
CA GLU A 489 18.59 8.84 -23.71
C GLU A 489 19.21 9.94 -22.84
N PRO A 490 19.31 11.18 -23.34
CA PRO A 490 19.84 12.29 -22.54
C PRO A 490 18.99 12.43 -21.28
N GLU A 491 19.64 12.43 -20.11
CA GLU A 491 18.93 12.63 -18.86
C GLU A 491 18.32 14.04 -18.84
N PRO A 492 17.11 14.21 -18.28
CA PRO A 492 16.52 15.53 -18.13
C PRO A 492 17.46 16.43 -17.30
N GLU A 493 17.68 17.66 -17.77
CA GLU A 493 18.52 18.63 -17.06
C GLU A 493 17.88 18.99 -15.70
N ASP A 494 18.61 18.76 -14.61
CA ASP A 494 18.21 19.23 -13.28
C ASP A 494 18.66 20.68 -13.10
N ASN A 495 17.73 21.62 -13.28
CA ASN A 495 17.98 23.05 -13.19
C ASN A 495 18.31 23.52 -11.75
N VAL A 496 17.91 22.77 -10.73
CA VAL A 496 18.09 23.17 -9.32
C VAL A 496 19.54 22.93 -8.88
N ARG A 497 20.15 21.82 -9.29
CA ARG A 497 21.54 21.45 -8.96
C ARG A 497 21.81 21.58 -7.46
N LEU A 498 21.19 20.68 -6.67
CA LEU A 498 21.28 20.71 -5.20
C LEU A 498 22.71 20.53 -4.67
N TRP A 499 23.62 19.95 -5.46
CA TRP A 499 25.02 19.69 -5.09
C TRP A 499 25.97 20.89 -5.31
N GLU A 500 25.48 22.00 -5.87
CA GLU A 500 26.26 23.20 -6.17
C GLU A 500 25.86 24.39 -5.31
N ASP A 501 26.80 25.27 -4.97
CA ASP A 501 26.53 26.51 -4.24
C ASP A 501 25.39 27.32 -4.90
N GLY A 502 24.57 27.96 -4.09
CA GLY A 502 23.40 28.68 -4.56
C GLY A 502 22.17 27.81 -4.84
N TRP A 503 22.18 26.53 -4.44
CA TRP A 503 21.09 25.57 -4.66
C TRP A 503 19.75 26.05 -4.07
N LYS A 504 19.78 26.73 -2.93
CA LYS A 504 18.58 27.19 -2.24
C LYS A 504 17.84 28.26 -3.04
N GLN A 505 18.59 29.21 -3.60
CA GLN A 505 18.06 30.28 -4.45
C GLN A 505 17.44 29.69 -5.72
N ARG A 506 18.15 28.76 -6.38
CA ARG A 506 17.64 28.06 -7.57
C ARG A 506 16.38 27.25 -7.26
N TYR A 507 16.35 26.55 -6.12
CA TYR A 507 15.18 25.77 -5.72
C TYR A 507 13.93 26.63 -5.58
N TYR A 508 13.99 27.71 -4.78
CA TYR A 508 12.83 28.57 -4.59
C TYR A 508 12.40 29.27 -5.87
N LYS A 509 13.36 29.72 -6.71
CA LYS A 509 13.03 30.33 -7.99
C LYS A 509 12.42 29.35 -8.99
N THR A 510 12.91 28.11 -9.06
CA THR A 510 12.40 27.11 -10.03
C THR A 510 11.10 26.46 -9.55
N LYS A 511 10.94 26.19 -8.25
CA LYS A 511 9.81 25.39 -7.72
C LYS A 511 8.63 26.24 -7.25
N PHE A 512 8.87 27.47 -6.81
CA PHE A 512 7.85 28.37 -6.28
C PHE A 512 7.71 29.67 -7.07
N ASP A 513 8.59 29.91 -8.06
CA ASP A 513 8.68 31.17 -8.83
C ASP A 513 8.86 32.44 -7.97
N VAL A 514 9.52 32.30 -6.81
CA VAL A 514 9.81 33.41 -5.90
C VAL A 514 11.29 33.79 -5.92
N ASP A 515 11.57 35.05 -5.65
CA ASP A 515 12.95 35.50 -5.48
C ASP A 515 13.55 34.93 -4.18
N ALA A 516 14.85 34.69 -4.18
CA ALA A 516 15.58 34.18 -3.02
C ALA A 516 15.52 35.10 -1.79
N THR A 517 15.25 36.39 -2.01
CA THR A 517 15.16 37.42 -0.95
C THR A 517 13.80 37.47 -0.26
N ASP A 518 12.80 36.73 -0.74
CA ASP A 518 11.46 36.69 -0.15
C ASP A 518 11.41 35.79 1.09
N ASP A 519 11.93 36.32 2.19
CA ASP A 519 11.93 35.66 3.50
C ASP A 519 10.51 35.42 4.03
N ASP A 520 9.56 36.30 3.70
CA ASP A 520 8.18 36.21 4.15
C ASP A 520 7.45 35.04 3.49
N PHE A 521 7.69 34.81 2.19
CA PHE A 521 7.20 33.63 1.50
C PHE A 521 7.76 32.34 2.11
N ARG A 522 9.07 32.29 2.39
CA ARG A 522 9.68 31.11 3.04
C ARG A 522 9.07 30.83 4.41
N LYS A 523 8.88 31.88 5.23
CA LYS A 523 8.17 31.77 6.52
C LYS A 523 6.74 31.27 6.35
N LYS A 524 6.03 31.68 5.30
CA LYS A 524 4.66 31.20 5.00
C LYS A 524 4.64 29.70 4.67
N VAL A 525 5.59 29.23 3.86
CA VAL A 525 5.72 27.80 3.53
C VAL A 525 6.06 27.00 4.79
N VAL A 526 7.02 27.46 5.59
CA VAL A 526 7.40 26.81 6.87
C VAL A 526 6.22 26.75 7.83
N LYS A 527 5.51 27.87 8.03
CA LYS A 527 4.31 27.91 8.88
C LYS A 527 3.29 26.85 8.45
N SER A 528 2.98 26.79 7.16
CA SER A 528 2.02 25.80 6.63
C SER A 528 2.53 24.36 6.79
N TYR A 529 3.84 24.13 6.69
CA TYR A 529 4.44 22.82 6.89
C TYR A 529 4.39 22.40 8.37
N VAL A 530 4.68 23.33 9.28
CA VAL A 530 4.58 23.11 10.74
C VAL A 530 3.14 22.80 11.16
N GLU A 531 2.17 23.55 10.63
CA GLU A 531 0.75 23.23 10.79
C GLU A 531 0.46 21.80 10.33
N GLY A 532 1.00 21.39 9.18
CA GLY A 532 0.81 20.04 8.68
C GLY A 532 1.42 18.96 9.55
N LEU A 533 2.61 19.17 10.10
CA LEU A 533 3.22 18.21 11.04
C LEU A 533 2.36 18.00 12.28
N CYS A 534 1.81 19.10 12.83
CA CYS A 534 0.86 19.05 13.93
C CYS A 534 -0.45 18.36 13.52
N TRP A 535 -0.95 18.62 12.31
CA TRP A 535 -2.17 18.01 11.79
C TRP A 535 -2.02 16.50 11.66
N VAL A 536 -0.94 16.02 11.02
CA VAL A 536 -0.68 14.59 10.81
C VAL A 536 -0.54 13.86 12.14
N LEU A 537 0.24 14.41 13.08
CA LEU A 537 0.38 13.78 14.39
C LEU A 537 -0.96 13.71 15.13
N ARG A 538 -1.77 14.76 15.10
CA ARG A 538 -3.12 14.72 15.70
C ARG A 538 -4.02 13.72 15.01
N TYR A 539 -3.96 13.61 13.68
CA TYR A 539 -4.77 12.66 12.92
C TYR A 539 -4.53 11.20 13.34
N TYR A 540 -3.28 10.87 13.67
CA TYR A 540 -2.88 9.54 14.11
C TYR A 540 -3.27 9.26 15.58
N TYR A 541 -3.08 10.22 16.48
CA TYR A 541 -3.21 10.01 17.93
C TYR A 541 -4.56 10.45 18.53
N GLN A 542 -5.25 11.40 17.91
CA GLN A 542 -6.48 12.02 18.43
C GLN A 542 -7.66 11.93 17.45
N GLY A 543 -7.39 11.70 16.17
CA GLY A 543 -8.38 11.74 15.08
C GLY A 543 -8.29 13.04 14.28
N CYS A 544 -9.13 13.19 13.26
CA CYS A 544 -9.02 14.32 12.33
C CYS A 544 -9.22 15.67 13.03
N ALA A 545 -8.14 16.45 13.15
CA ALA A 545 -8.17 17.76 13.82
C ALA A 545 -8.81 18.86 12.97
N SER A 546 -8.75 18.72 11.64
CA SER A 546 -9.41 19.63 10.72
C SER A 546 -9.71 18.95 9.40
N TRP A 547 -10.99 18.94 9.01
CA TRP A 547 -11.43 18.43 7.71
C TRP A 547 -11.13 19.39 6.55
N LYS A 548 -10.90 20.68 6.85
CA LYS A 548 -10.65 21.75 5.86
C LYS A 548 -9.16 21.99 5.58
N TRP A 549 -8.30 21.72 6.57
CA TRP A 549 -6.88 22.05 6.47
C TRP A 549 -6.20 21.22 5.37
N TYR A 550 -5.28 21.85 4.64
CA TYR A 550 -4.37 21.20 3.69
C TYR A 550 -3.09 22.02 3.53
N PHE A 551 -2.03 21.37 3.05
CA PHE A 551 -0.78 22.05 2.70
C PHE A 551 -0.88 22.69 1.29
N PRO A 552 -0.82 24.03 1.16
CA PRO A 552 -1.17 24.73 -0.07
C PRO A 552 0.02 24.93 -1.03
N PHE A 553 0.98 24.01 -1.02
CA PHE A 553 2.15 24.05 -1.90
C PHE A 553 2.48 22.64 -2.41
N HIS A 554 3.07 22.54 -3.60
CA HIS A 554 3.50 21.25 -4.16
C HIS A 554 4.83 20.74 -3.61
N TYR A 555 5.62 21.62 -2.99
CA TYR A 555 6.98 21.33 -2.53
C TYR A 555 7.20 21.71 -1.07
N ALA A 556 8.11 21.01 -0.41
CA ALA A 556 8.49 21.26 0.97
C ALA A 556 9.55 22.39 1.08
N PRO A 557 9.63 23.11 2.21
CA PRO A 557 10.77 23.97 2.49
C PRO A 557 12.03 23.15 2.84
N PHE A 558 13.19 23.79 2.96
CA PHE A 558 14.38 23.12 3.49
C PHE A 558 14.38 23.12 5.03
N ALA A 559 15.09 22.17 5.64
CA ALA A 559 15.20 22.10 7.09
C ALA A 559 15.84 23.37 7.68
N SER A 560 16.79 23.97 6.95
CA SER A 560 17.43 25.24 7.32
C SER A 560 16.50 26.46 7.31
N ASP A 561 15.27 26.38 6.79
CA ASP A 561 14.27 27.46 6.83
C ASP A 561 13.41 27.45 8.11
N PHE A 562 13.43 26.37 8.90
CA PHE A 562 12.67 26.28 10.15
C PHE A 562 13.35 27.06 11.27
N LYS A 563 13.04 28.36 11.35
CA LYS A 563 13.53 29.29 12.37
C LYS A 563 12.36 29.97 13.07
N ASP A 564 12.48 30.16 14.37
CA ASP A 564 11.48 30.84 15.22
C ASP A 564 10.08 30.20 15.11
N ILE A 565 10.01 28.86 15.06
CA ILE A 565 8.76 28.15 14.75
C ILE A 565 7.84 28.00 15.96
N LYS A 566 8.35 28.22 17.18
CA LYS A 566 7.61 28.08 18.44
C LYS A 566 6.24 28.77 18.43
N GLY A 567 6.16 29.97 17.84
CA GLY A 567 4.94 30.79 17.81
C GLY A 567 4.12 30.67 16.52
N MET A 568 4.49 29.78 15.59
CA MET A 568 3.87 29.74 14.26
C MET A 568 2.50 29.06 14.24
N PHE A 569 2.23 28.16 15.18
CA PHE A 569 0.97 27.41 15.28
C PHE A 569 0.47 27.35 16.71
N THR A 570 -0.85 27.46 16.88
CA THR A 570 -1.54 27.35 18.17
C THR A 570 -2.50 26.17 18.15
N ASP A 571 -3.56 26.27 17.35
CA ASP A 571 -4.59 25.23 17.25
C ASP A 571 -5.37 25.28 15.94
N PHE A 572 -6.11 24.21 15.64
CA PHE A 572 -7.03 24.14 14.50
C PHE A 572 -8.42 24.68 14.85
N GLU A 573 -9.18 25.08 13.82
CA GLU A 573 -10.60 25.41 13.94
C GLU A 573 -11.39 24.17 14.40
N LEU A 574 -12.15 24.30 15.49
CA LEU A 574 -13.04 23.26 16.01
C LEU A 574 -14.32 23.11 15.16
N GLY A 575 -14.98 21.96 15.25
CA GLY A 575 -16.26 21.71 14.55
C GLY A 575 -16.19 21.72 13.02
N THR A 576 -15.01 21.55 12.42
CA THR A 576 -14.91 21.38 10.96
C THR A 576 -15.61 20.10 10.50
N LYS A 577 -16.20 20.13 9.31
CA LYS A 577 -17.00 19.03 8.77
C LYS A 577 -16.38 18.46 7.49
N PRO A 578 -16.53 17.15 7.23
CA PRO A 578 -16.16 16.56 5.95
C PRO A 578 -17.00 17.18 4.81
N PHE A 579 -16.47 17.10 3.59
CA PHE A 579 -17.26 17.29 2.38
C PHE A 579 -18.38 16.24 2.30
N LYS A 580 -19.41 16.50 1.50
CA LYS A 580 -20.34 15.43 1.12
C LYS A 580 -19.72 14.55 0.03
N PRO A 581 -20.17 13.29 -0.13
CA PRO A 581 -19.57 12.35 -1.10
C PRO A 581 -19.45 12.91 -2.53
N LEU A 582 -20.52 13.48 -3.09
CA LEU A 582 -20.47 14.03 -4.46
C LEU A 582 -19.61 15.30 -4.55
N GLU A 583 -19.54 16.10 -3.48
CA GLU A 583 -18.67 17.27 -3.44
C GLU A 583 -17.19 16.86 -3.44
N GLN A 584 -16.84 15.77 -2.74
CA GLN A 584 -15.52 15.17 -2.80
C GLN A 584 -15.20 14.70 -4.23
N LEU A 585 -16.14 14.02 -4.90
CA LEU A 585 -15.93 13.56 -6.29
C LEU A 585 -15.55 14.73 -7.21
N MET A 586 -16.26 15.86 -7.13
CA MET A 586 -15.90 17.09 -7.85
C MET A 586 -14.51 17.61 -7.45
N GLY A 587 -14.15 17.47 -6.16
CA GLY A 587 -12.85 17.87 -5.65
C GLY A 587 -11.68 16.96 -6.04
N VAL A 588 -11.90 15.73 -6.52
CA VAL A 588 -10.83 14.74 -6.78
C VAL A 588 -10.79 14.17 -8.19
N PHE A 589 -11.88 14.21 -8.95
CA PHE A 589 -11.93 13.59 -10.28
C PHE A 589 -11.42 14.51 -11.40
N PRO A 590 -10.73 13.93 -12.40
CA PRO A 590 -10.56 14.59 -13.70
C PRO A 590 -11.88 14.57 -14.48
N ALA A 591 -12.02 15.48 -15.45
CA ALA A 591 -13.21 15.56 -16.31
C ALA A 591 -13.52 14.24 -17.05
N ALA A 592 -12.48 13.46 -17.38
CA ALA A 592 -12.60 12.15 -18.02
C ALA A 592 -13.41 11.12 -17.19
N SER A 593 -13.40 11.22 -15.86
CA SER A 593 -14.18 10.35 -14.95
C SER A 593 -15.51 10.99 -14.55
N GLY A 594 -15.99 12.01 -15.27
CA GLY A 594 -17.25 12.70 -15.00
C GLY A 594 -18.51 11.81 -15.16
N ASN A 595 -18.38 10.60 -15.74
CA ASN A 595 -19.50 9.65 -15.88
C ASN A 595 -20.07 9.17 -14.52
N PHE A 596 -19.32 9.28 -13.43
CA PHE A 596 -19.76 8.85 -12.10
C PHE A 596 -20.51 9.92 -11.31
N LEU A 597 -20.62 11.12 -11.88
CA LEU A 597 -21.31 12.27 -11.30
C LEU A 597 -22.68 12.46 -11.95
N PRO A 598 -23.62 13.12 -11.25
CA PRO A 598 -24.89 13.56 -11.84
C PRO A 598 -24.66 14.35 -13.14
N PRO A 599 -25.51 14.19 -14.18
CA PRO A 599 -25.30 14.85 -15.48
C PRO A 599 -25.13 16.37 -15.39
N THR A 600 -25.85 17.04 -14.49
CA THR A 600 -25.74 18.50 -14.29
C THR A 600 -24.43 18.92 -13.63
N TRP A 601 -23.89 18.09 -12.73
CA TRP A 601 -22.61 18.32 -12.05
C TRP A 601 -21.44 18.05 -13.00
N ARG A 602 -21.54 16.97 -13.79
CA ARG A 602 -20.57 16.66 -14.85
C ARG A 602 -20.37 17.82 -15.82
N SER A 603 -21.45 18.53 -16.18
CA SER A 603 -21.37 19.70 -17.06
C SER A 603 -20.42 20.77 -16.54
N LEU A 604 -20.31 20.95 -15.22
CA LEU A 604 -19.39 21.93 -14.61
C LEU A 604 -17.91 21.60 -14.83
N MET A 605 -17.57 20.34 -15.15
CA MET A 605 -16.20 19.89 -15.40
C MET A 605 -15.77 20.05 -16.86
N SER A 606 -16.72 20.19 -17.79
CA SER A 606 -16.45 20.19 -19.23
C SER A 606 -16.93 21.45 -19.96
N ASN A 607 -17.87 22.19 -19.37
CA ASN A 607 -18.38 23.41 -19.98
C ASN A 607 -17.34 24.55 -19.85
N PRO A 608 -16.85 25.15 -20.96
CA PRO A 608 -15.91 26.27 -20.92
C PRO A 608 -16.41 27.49 -20.15
N GLU A 609 -17.73 27.67 -20.05
CA GLU A 609 -18.38 28.77 -19.32
C GLU A 609 -18.55 28.47 -17.82
N SER A 610 -18.14 27.30 -17.34
CA SER A 610 -18.22 26.93 -15.93
C SER A 610 -17.30 27.82 -15.09
N SER A 611 -17.83 28.32 -13.98
CA SER A 611 -17.09 29.19 -13.04
C SER A 611 -15.96 28.47 -12.30
N ILE A 612 -15.81 27.16 -12.49
CA ILE A 612 -14.78 26.29 -11.89
C ILE A 612 -14.05 25.43 -12.93
N ILE A 613 -14.12 25.77 -14.23
CA ILE A 613 -13.48 25.00 -15.30
C ILE A 613 -11.96 24.92 -15.15
N ASP A 614 -11.33 25.94 -14.56
CA ASP A 614 -9.90 26.02 -14.26
C ASP A 614 -9.42 24.92 -13.29
N PHE A 615 -10.33 24.24 -12.58
CA PHE A 615 -9.98 23.11 -11.74
C PHE A 615 -9.74 21.81 -12.52
N TYR A 616 -10.16 21.73 -13.79
CA TYR A 616 -10.14 20.51 -14.59
C TYR A 616 -9.35 20.71 -15.89
N PRO A 617 -8.02 20.93 -15.81
CA PRO A 617 -7.22 21.05 -17.02
C PRO A 617 -7.17 19.72 -17.78
N ASP A 618 -7.24 19.79 -19.12
CA ASP A 618 -7.11 18.62 -20.00
C ASP A 618 -5.70 18.00 -19.94
N ASP A 619 -4.67 18.84 -19.76
CA ASP A 619 -3.29 18.43 -19.58
C ASP A 619 -2.61 19.20 -18.44
N PHE A 620 -1.63 18.56 -17.80
CA PHE A 620 -0.87 19.11 -16.69
C PHE A 620 0.58 18.63 -16.71
N ALA A 621 1.47 19.50 -16.20
CA ALA A 621 2.89 19.20 -16.10
C ALA A 621 3.17 18.23 -14.95
N ILE A 622 4.09 17.29 -15.19
CA ILE A 622 4.66 16.42 -14.16
C ILE A 622 6.13 16.82 -13.99
N ASP A 623 6.45 17.41 -12.84
CA ASP A 623 7.84 17.72 -12.49
C ASP A 623 8.50 16.48 -11.90
N LEU A 624 9.51 15.94 -12.59
CA LEU A 624 10.26 14.77 -12.12
C LEU A 624 11.00 15.03 -10.81
N ASN A 625 11.34 16.28 -10.50
CA ASN A 625 12.00 16.70 -9.26
C ASN A 625 13.20 15.82 -8.87
N GLY A 626 14.08 15.56 -9.84
CA GLY A 626 15.28 14.72 -9.66
C GLY A 626 15.00 13.20 -9.62
N LYS A 627 13.76 12.75 -9.82
CA LYS A 627 13.41 11.33 -9.90
C LYS A 627 13.46 10.83 -11.33
N LYS A 628 13.64 9.51 -11.47
CA LYS A 628 13.87 8.85 -12.76
C LYS A 628 12.59 8.62 -13.57
N TYR A 629 11.47 8.40 -12.89
CA TYR A 629 10.22 7.98 -13.53
C TYR A 629 9.10 8.96 -13.22
N ALA A 630 8.22 9.20 -14.20
CA ALA A 630 7.09 10.12 -14.07
C ALA A 630 6.15 9.81 -12.89
N TRP A 631 5.94 8.53 -12.58
CA TRP A 631 5.15 8.10 -11.42
C TRP A 631 5.76 8.52 -10.07
N GLN A 632 7.03 8.91 -10.03
CA GLN A 632 7.70 9.46 -8.86
C GLN A 632 7.68 11.00 -8.80
N GLY A 633 7.29 11.66 -9.91
CA GLY A 633 7.24 13.11 -10.02
C GLY A 633 6.03 13.74 -9.32
N VAL A 634 5.98 15.06 -9.33
CA VAL A 634 4.92 15.89 -8.73
C VAL A 634 3.98 16.36 -9.83
N ALA A 635 2.68 16.07 -9.71
CA ALA A 635 1.68 16.59 -10.65
C ALA A 635 1.30 18.02 -10.28
N LEU A 636 1.53 18.96 -11.20
CA LEU A 636 1.28 20.38 -11.00
C LEU A 636 -0.18 20.71 -11.34
N LEU A 637 -1.08 20.38 -10.40
CA LEU A 637 -2.50 20.68 -10.50
C LEU A 637 -2.87 21.94 -9.69
N PRO A 638 -3.79 22.78 -10.18
CA PRO A 638 -4.26 23.97 -9.45
C PRO A 638 -5.11 23.55 -8.26
N PHE A 639 -4.83 23.98 -7.04
CA PHE A 639 -5.63 23.61 -5.85
C PHE A 639 -7.08 24.08 -5.97
N VAL A 640 -8.04 23.21 -5.66
CA VAL A 640 -9.48 23.55 -5.73
C VAL A 640 -9.82 24.56 -4.61
N ASP A 641 -10.47 25.66 -4.97
CA ASP A 641 -11.02 26.61 -4.01
C ASP A 641 -12.40 26.12 -3.53
N GLU A 642 -12.50 25.81 -2.23
CA GLU A 642 -13.73 25.28 -1.63
C GLU A 642 -14.91 26.24 -1.74
N ARG A 643 -14.69 27.56 -1.63
CA ARG A 643 -15.78 28.54 -1.69
C ARG A 643 -16.35 28.62 -3.10
N ARG A 644 -15.46 28.65 -4.11
CA ARG A 644 -15.87 28.64 -5.53
C ARG A 644 -16.58 27.34 -5.90
N LEU A 645 -16.08 26.19 -5.44
CA LEU A 645 -16.71 24.90 -5.67
C LEU A 645 -18.13 24.85 -5.08
N ARG A 646 -18.30 25.21 -3.80
CA ARG A 646 -19.62 25.22 -3.15
C ARG A 646 -20.60 26.20 -3.82
N ALA A 647 -20.11 27.37 -4.27
CA ALA A 647 -20.94 28.34 -4.97
C ALA A 647 -21.47 27.79 -6.31
N ALA A 648 -20.61 27.16 -7.12
CA ALA A 648 -21.02 26.52 -8.37
C ALA A 648 -22.00 25.36 -8.15
N LEU A 649 -21.75 24.54 -7.12
CA LEU A 649 -22.62 23.41 -6.79
C LEU A 649 -24.00 23.83 -6.28
N ALA A 650 -24.13 24.99 -5.63
CA ALA A 650 -25.41 25.49 -5.11
C ALA A 650 -26.46 25.66 -6.22
N GLU A 651 -26.05 25.97 -7.45
CA GLU A 651 -26.95 26.15 -8.59
C GLU A 651 -27.49 24.82 -9.13
N VAL A 652 -26.74 23.73 -8.97
CA VAL A 652 -27.09 22.40 -9.51
C VAL A 652 -27.54 21.39 -8.45
N TYR A 653 -27.40 21.74 -7.16
CA TYR A 653 -27.86 20.93 -6.03
C TYR A 653 -29.35 20.53 -6.10
N PRO A 654 -30.28 21.44 -6.47
CA PRO A 654 -31.70 21.10 -6.58
C PRO A 654 -32.02 20.05 -7.66
N ASN A 655 -31.09 19.79 -8.58
CA ASN A 655 -31.30 18.88 -9.70
C ASN A 655 -31.00 17.41 -9.36
N LEU A 656 -30.55 17.11 -8.14
CA LEU A 656 -30.22 15.74 -7.72
C LEU A 656 -31.48 14.88 -7.60
N SER A 657 -31.41 13.65 -8.11
CA SER A 657 -32.45 12.63 -7.89
C SER A 657 -32.55 12.24 -6.40
N PRO A 658 -33.63 11.59 -5.97
CA PRO A 658 -33.73 11.04 -4.61
C PRO A 658 -32.58 10.07 -4.27
N GLU A 659 -32.20 9.21 -5.21
CA GLU A 659 -31.10 8.25 -5.07
C GLU A 659 -29.74 8.96 -4.97
N GLU A 660 -29.52 10.00 -5.79
CA GLU A 660 -28.32 10.83 -5.72
C GLU A 660 -28.24 11.61 -4.41
N ASN A 661 -29.37 12.13 -3.91
CA ASN A 661 -29.44 12.77 -2.60
C ASN A 661 -29.11 11.80 -1.47
N LYS A 662 -29.61 10.56 -1.54
CA LYS A 662 -29.27 9.50 -0.58
C LYS A 662 -27.78 9.18 -0.61
N ARG A 663 -27.19 8.99 -1.79
CA ARG A 663 -25.75 8.73 -2.00
C ARG A 663 -24.86 9.90 -1.57
N ASN A 664 -25.40 11.13 -1.59
CA ASN A 664 -24.71 12.34 -1.13
C ASN A 664 -24.92 12.64 0.37
N SER A 665 -25.59 11.75 1.11
CA SER A 665 -25.77 11.87 2.56
C SER A 665 -24.69 11.12 3.33
N LEU A 666 -24.44 11.54 4.57
CA LEU A 666 -23.51 10.84 5.47
C LEU A 666 -24.27 9.73 6.20
N GLY A 667 -23.75 8.52 6.19
CA GLY A 667 -24.37 7.36 6.83
C GLY A 667 -23.84 7.07 8.24
N SER A 668 -24.07 5.85 8.68
CA SER A 668 -23.66 5.32 9.99
C SER A 668 -23.03 3.96 9.80
N ASP A 669 -22.13 3.57 10.70
CA ASP A 669 -21.64 2.20 10.74
C ASP A 669 -22.79 1.23 11.03
N MET A 670 -22.63 -0.01 10.58
CA MET A 670 -23.60 -1.09 10.78
C MET A 670 -22.97 -2.19 11.61
N LEU A 671 -23.65 -2.63 12.66
CA LEU A 671 -23.26 -3.76 13.49
C LEU A 671 -24.16 -4.96 13.19
N PHE A 672 -23.54 -6.12 13.01
CA PHE A 672 -24.22 -7.38 12.76
C PHE A 672 -23.78 -8.45 13.76
N VAL A 673 -24.74 -9.26 14.20
CA VAL A 673 -24.48 -10.44 15.04
C VAL A 673 -25.38 -11.60 14.62
N GLY A 674 -24.96 -12.83 14.89
CA GLY A 674 -25.76 -14.04 14.66
C GLY A 674 -26.76 -14.31 15.80
N LYS A 675 -27.75 -15.16 15.54
CA LYS A 675 -28.83 -15.51 16.49
C LYS A 675 -28.36 -16.09 17.83
N SER A 676 -27.17 -16.70 17.86
CA SER A 676 -26.58 -17.23 19.11
C SER A 676 -25.72 -16.23 19.87
N HIS A 677 -25.44 -15.06 19.31
CA HIS A 677 -24.65 -14.03 19.98
C HIS A 677 -25.48 -13.39 21.11
N PRO A 678 -24.91 -13.14 22.31
CA PRO A 678 -25.65 -12.60 23.46
C PRO A 678 -26.38 -11.27 23.19
N CYS A 679 -25.81 -10.44 22.32
CA CYS A 679 -26.40 -9.15 21.92
C CYS A 679 -27.61 -9.28 20.97
N CYS A 680 -27.87 -10.45 20.37
CA CYS A 680 -28.95 -10.62 19.40
C CYS A 680 -30.32 -10.29 20.00
N ASP A 681 -30.64 -10.84 21.19
CA ASP A 681 -31.93 -10.61 21.85
C ASP A 681 -32.12 -9.14 22.22
N PHE A 682 -31.05 -8.47 22.66
CA PHE A 682 -31.08 -7.03 22.96
C PHE A 682 -31.43 -6.21 21.72
N ILE A 683 -30.80 -6.49 20.57
CA ILE A 683 -31.08 -5.78 19.30
C ILE A 683 -32.51 -6.09 18.82
N GLN A 684 -32.98 -7.33 18.95
CA GLN A 684 -34.35 -7.68 18.58
C GLN A 684 -35.40 -6.89 19.39
N GLU A 685 -35.18 -6.73 20.70
CA GLU A 685 -36.07 -5.94 21.56
C GLU A 685 -36.07 -4.46 21.18
N LEU A 686 -34.93 -3.90 20.75
CA LEU A 686 -34.89 -2.52 20.23
C LEU A 686 -35.82 -2.34 19.02
N TYR A 687 -35.79 -3.28 18.06
CA TYR A 687 -36.69 -3.25 16.91
C TYR A 687 -38.16 -3.47 17.29
N ARG A 688 -38.46 -4.34 18.26
CA ARG A 688 -39.83 -4.56 18.75
C ARG A 688 -40.41 -3.34 19.46
N GLY A 689 -39.56 -2.62 20.19
CA GLY A 689 -39.94 -1.41 20.93
C GLY A 689 -40.03 -0.15 20.08
N GLU A 690 -39.61 -0.19 18.80
CA GLU A 690 -39.56 0.97 17.89
C GLU A 690 -38.86 2.20 18.50
N SER A 691 -37.84 1.96 19.35
CA SER A 691 -37.10 3.04 20.01
C SER A 691 -36.17 3.73 19.03
N HIS A 692 -36.53 4.95 18.63
CA HIS A 692 -35.69 5.79 17.77
C HIS A 692 -34.60 6.57 18.53
N GLU A 693 -34.61 6.52 19.87
CA GLU A 693 -33.54 7.10 20.70
C GLU A 693 -32.29 6.22 20.68
N GLY A 694 -31.11 6.86 20.67
CA GLY A 694 -29.84 6.14 20.72
C GLY A 694 -29.70 5.37 22.02
N THR A 695 -29.54 4.05 21.93
CA THR A 695 -29.45 3.17 23.10
C THR A 695 -28.02 2.68 23.31
N GLU A 696 -27.48 2.80 24.51
CA GLU A 696 -26.14 2.30 24.83
C GLU A 696 -26.12 0.77 24.85
N MET A 697 -25.16 0.18 24.14
CA MET A 697 -24.94 -1.25 24.10
C MET A 697 -24.30 -1.73 25.42
N PRO A 698 -24.87 -2.73 26.11
CA PRO A 698 -24.28 -3.28 27.33
C PRO A 698 -22.93 -3.96 27.05
N ALA A 699 -21.90 -3.55 27.79
CA ALA A 699 -20.52 -4.03 27.58
C ALA A 699 -20.40 -5.56 27.79
N GLU A 700 -21.19 -6.13 28.69
CA GLU A 700 -21.16 -7.55 29.04
C GLU A 700 -21.66 -8.46 27.91
N LEU A 701 -22.48 -7.92 27.00
CA LEU A 701 -23.07 -8.67 25.89
C LEU A 701 -22.16 -8.75 24.66
N CYS A 702 -21.09 -7.95 24.62
CA CYS A 702 -20.21 -7.77 23.46
C CYS A 702 -18.73 -7.73 23.85
N HIS A 703 -18.28 -8.56 24.80
CA HIS A 703 -16.86 -8.67 25.16
C HIS A 703 -16.18 -7.34 25.55
N GLY A 704 -16.91 -6.44 26.21
CA GLY A 704 -16.42 -5.13 26.63
C GLY A 704 -16.55 -4.02 25.58
N ILE A 705 -17.00 -4.34 24.37
CA ILE A 705 -17.25 -3.34 23.31
C ILE A 705 -18.46 -2.50 23.71
N GLN A 706 -18.33 -1.18 23.56
CA GLN A 706 -19.39 -0.23 23.87
C GLN A 706 -19.67 0.67 22.68
N GLY A 707 -20.88 1.20 22.60
CA GLY A 707 -21.31 2.13 21.56
C GLY A 707 -22.80 2.41 21.67
N THR A 708 -23.31 3.25 20.78
CA THR A 708 -24.74 3.58 20.71
C THR A 708 -25.36 2.88 19.51
N LEU A 709 -26.51 2.24 19.73
CA LEU A 709 -27.30 1.56 18.72
C LEU A 709 -28.52 2.40 18.31
N ASN A 710 -28.84 2.39 17.02
CA ASN A 710 -30.02 3.02 16.44
C ASN A 710 -30.67 2.08 15.42
N LEU A 711 -31.99 2.18 15.27
CA LEU A 711 -32.72 1.36 14.30
C LEU A 711 -32.25 1.66 12.86
N ASP A 712 -32.05 0.60 12.09
CA ASP A 712 -31.87 0.72 10.65
C ASP A 712 -33.22 0.82 9.94
N GLU A 713 -33.25 1.56 8.83
CA GLU A 713 -34.45 1.74 8.01
C GLU A 713 -34.72 0.52 7.11
N ASP A 714 -33.66 -0.21 6.76
CA ASP A 714 -33.74 -1.43 5.94
C ASP A 714 -33.01 -2.60 6.65
N PRO A 715 -33.50 -3.04 7.83
CA PRO A 715 -32.75 -3.94 8.69
C PRO A 715 -32.72 -5.36 8.15
N ILE A 716 -31.54 -5.99 8.26
CA ILE A 716 -31.43 -7.45 8.20
C ILE A 716 -31.97 -7.99 9.53
N LEU A 717 -33.04 -8.77 9.46
CA LEU A 717 -33.70 -9.34 10.64
C LEU A 717 -33.65 -10.87 10.61
N PRO A 718 -33.52 -11.54 11.77
CA PRO A 718 -33.58 -12.99 11.86
C PRO A 718 -34.90 -13.52 11.33
N ASP A 719 -34.85 -14.73 10.77
CA ASP A 719 -36.01 -15.47 10.27
C ASP A 719 -36.74 -14.79 9.08
N ARG A 720 -36.19 -13.70 8.50
CA ARG A 720 -36.60 -13.11 7.22
C ARG A 720 -35.62 -13.49 6.10
N PRO A 721 -36.09 -13.79 4.89
CA PRO A 721 -35.17 -14.08 3.78
C PRO A 721 -34.39 -12.81 3.40
N VAL A 722 -33.13 -13.00 2.98
CA VAL A 722 -32.28 -11.92 2.45
C VAL A 722 -31.97 -12.24 1.00
N GLN A 723 -32.39 -11.37 0.09
CA GLN A 723 -32.16 -11.54 -1.35
C GLN A 723 -30.71 -11.21 -1.70
N SER A 724 -30.13 -11.99 -2.60
CA SER A 724 -28.80 -11.70 -3.12
C SER A 724 -28.85 -10.49 -4.06
N PRO A 725 -28.03 -9.45 -3.84
CA PRO A 725 -27.86 -8.37 -4.81
C PRO A 725 -27.08 -8.82 -6.06
N ILE A 726 -26.44 -10.00 -6.00
CA ILE A 726 -25.63 -10.58 -7.08
C ILE A 726 -26.42 -11.75 -7.70
N PRO A 727 -26.85 -11.68 -8.98
CA PRO A 727 -27.72 -12.69 -9.60
C PRO A 727 -27.16 -14.12 -9.62
N MET A 728 -25.83 -14.28 -9.58
CA MET A 728 -25.18 -15.60 -9.58
C MET A 728 -25.11 -16.28 -8.20
N LEU A 729 -25.42 -15.55 -7.12
CA LEU A 729 -25.44 -16.09 -5.76
C LEU A 729 -26.87 -16.41 -5.32
N ARG A 730 -27.02 -17.32 -4.36
CA ARG A 730 -28.33 -17.78 -3.88
C ARG A 730 -28.89 -16.86 -2.80
N ASP A 731 -30.21 -16.68 -2.77
CA ASP A 731 -30.89 -16.02 -1.67
C ASP A 731 -30.72 -16.80 -0.35
N ILE A 732 -30.64 -16.06 0.76
CA ILE A 732 -30.57 -16.64 2.10
C ILE A 732 -32.02 -16.88 2.57
N ALA A 733 -32.50 -18.12 2.42
CA ALA A 733 -33.85 -18.48 2.82
C ALA A 733 -34.07 -18.48 4.35
N GLN A 734 -33.03 -18.84 5.11
CA GLN A 734 -33.05 -18.91 6.57
C GLN A 734 -31.94 -18.03 7.14
N ASN A 735 -32.20 -16.73 7.24
CA ASN A 735 -31.26 -15.79 7.85
C ASN A 735 -31.29 -15.91 9.38
N THR A 736 -30.12 -15.99 10.00
CA THR A 736 -29.98 -15.93 11.46
C THR A 736 -29.24 -14.67 11.93
N ALA A 737 -28.83 -13.80 11.01
CA ALA A 737 -28.18 -12.54 11.34
C ALA A 737 -29.20 -11.45 11.67
N ILE A 738 -28.80 -10.54 12.55
CA ILE A 738 -29.49 -9.27 12.80
C ILE A 738 -28.52 -8.11 12.59
N GLY A 739 -28.99 -7.03 11.94
CA GLY A 739 -28.23 -5.81 11.69
C GLY A 739 -28.85 -4.59 12.37
N VAL A 740 -28.03 -3.65 12.83
CA VAL A 740 -28.44 -2.40 13.50
C VAL A 740 -27.44 -1.28 13.21
N LYS A 741 -27.87 -0.01 13.18
CA LYS A 741 -26.93 1.11 13.07
C LYS A 741 -26.13 1.21 14.37
N TYR A 742 -24.83 1.40 14.24
CA TYR A 742 -23.87 1.48 15.32
C TYR A 742 -23.10 2.80 15.23
N LYS A 743 -22.78 3.35 16.40
CA LYS A 743 -21.94 4.52 16.54
C LYS A 743 -20.98 4.30 17.70
N ASP A 744 -19.70 4.54 17.45
CA ASP A 744 -18.69 4.45 18.51
C ASP A 744 -18.99 5.36 19.70
N PRO A 745 -18.41 5.08 20.89
CA PRO A 745 -18.46 5.98 22.03
C PRO A 745 -18.02 7.40 21.64
N GLN A 746 -18.82 8.38 22.05
CA GLN A 746 -18.62 9.78 21.71
C GLN A 746 -17.90 10.51 22.84
N TYR A 747 -16.90 11.30 22.47
CA TYR A 747 -16.12 12.12 23.38
C TYR A 747 -16.22 13.59 22.97
N ARG A 748 -16.01 14.48 23.93
CA ARG A 748 -15.92 15.93 23.65
C ARG A 748 -14.70 16.18 22.76
N GLU A 749 -14.75 17.20 21.89
CA GLU A 749 -13.63 17.54 21.00
C GLU A 749 -12.34 17.89 21.75
N THR A 750 -12.44 18.33 23.01
CA THR A 750 -11.28 18.63 23.88
C THR A 750 -10.75 17.42 24.66
N PHE A 751 -11.36 16.24 24.50
CA PHE A 751 -10.90 15.02 25.15
C PHE A 751 -9.57 14.57 24.52
N VAL A 752 -8.59 14.28 25.37
CA VAL A 752 -7.27 13.80 24.94
C VAL A 752 -7.17 12.31 25.21
N PHE A 753 -7.05 11.52 24.15
CA PHE A 753 -6.73 10.10 24.23
C PHE A 753 -5.26 9.94 24.64
N LYS A 754 -5.02 9.20 25.72
CA LYS A 754 -3.65 9.01 26.24
C LYS A 754 -2.88 7.97 25.42
N ALA A 755 -1.65 8.30 25.06
CA ALA A 755 -0.70 7.44 24.35
C ALA A 755 0.16 6.65 25.35
N VAL A 756 -0.39 5.57 25.91
CA VAL A 756 0.23 4.79 27.01
C VAL A 756 -0.16 3.32 26.95
N ILE A 757 0.65 2.41 27.49
CA ILE A 757 0.17 1.05 27.78
C ILE A 757 -0.89 1.12 28.89
N LEU A 758 -2.03 0.48 28.68
CA LEU A 758 -3.10 0.46 29.68
C LEU A 758 -2.75 -0.39 30.92
N PRO A 759 -3.25 -0.03 32.11
CA PRO A 759 -3.12 -0.88 33.30
C PRO A 759 -3.69 -2.29 33.06
N GLY A 760 -2.98 -3.34 33.48
CA GLY A 760 -3.41 -4.73 33.30
C GLY A 760 -3.01 -5.37 31.97
N ALA A 761 -2.40 -4.60 31.06
CA ALA A 761 -1.77 -5.12 29.86
C ALA A 761 -0.60 -6.06 30.20
N LYS A 762 -0.55 -7.21 29.53
CA LYS A 762 0.52 -8.19 29.62
C LYS A 762 1.37 -8.08 28.35
N MET A 763 2.64 -7.77 28.54
CA MET A 763 3.58 -7.68 27.42
C MET A 763 3.85 -9.08 26.82
N PRO A 764 3.90 -9.22 25.49
CA PRO A 764 4.32 -10.45 24.82
C PRO A 764 5.70 -10.94 25.27
N GLU A 765 5.93 -12.25 25.14
CA GLU A 765 7.25 -12.83 25.38
C GLU A 765 8.29 -12.23 24.43
N LYS A 766 9.48 -11.90 24.99
CA LYS A 766 10.57 -11.32 24.22
C LYS A 766 11.14 -12.32 23.21
N VAL A 767 11.20 -11.92 21.95
CA VAL A 767 11.67 -12.73 20.83
C VAL A 767 13.17 -12.55 20.60
N LEU A 768 13.69 -11.33 20.82
CA LEU A 768 15.05 -10.99 20.43
C LEU A 768 16.07 -11.52 21.45
N LYS A 769 17.22 -12.01 20.96
CA LYS A 769 18.35 -12.47 21.81
C LYS A 769 18.70 -11.41 22.86
N PRO A 770 18.71 -11.72 24.16
CA PRO A 770 19.10 -10.76 25.19
C PRO A 770 20.52 -10.22 24.93
N GLY A 771 20.72 -8.90 25.06
CA GLY A 771 22.03 -8.27 24.82
C GLY A 771 23.13 -8.78 25.76
N ASP A 772 22.76 -9.15 27.00
CA ASP A 772 23.67 -9.66 28.02
C ASP A 772 23.98 -11.16 27.89
N TRP A 773 23.40 -11.83 26.90
CA TRP A 773 23.57 -13.28 26.71
C TRP A 773 25.03 -13.70 26.50
N GLU A 774 25.85 -12.83 25.90
CA GLU A 774 27.27 -13.11 25.67
C GLU A 774 28.17 -12.86 26.88
N ARG A 775 27.71 -12.08 27.86
CA ARG A 775 28.52 -11.72 29.04
C ARG A 775 28.26 -12.56 30.29
N GLY A 776 27.14 -13.30 30.35
CA GLY A 776 26.69 -13.94 31.60
C GLY A 776 26.50 -15.47 31.63
N ASN A 777 26.38 -16.17 30.50
CA ASN A 777 25.86 -17.55 30.53
C ASN A 777 26.82 -18.60 29.94
N ARG A 778 27.78 -19.06 30.75
CA ARG A 778 28.51 -20.32 30.50
C ARG A 778 27.72 -21.58 30.90
N GLY A 779 26.46 -21.46 31.34
CA GLY A 779 25.70 -22.58 31.94
C GLY A 779 24.22 -22.74 31.55
N ARG A 780 23.65 -21.91 30.67
CA ARG A 780 22.29 -22.12 30.13
C ARG A 780 22.40 -22.29 28.62
N GLY A 781 21.85 -23.40 28.10
CA GLY A 781 22.10 -23.91 26.74
C GLY A 781 21.84 -22.92 25.60
N ASN A 782 22.27 -23.29 24.39
CA ASN A 782 22.23 -22.44 23.18
C ASN A 782 20.90 -21.69 23.03
N TRP A 783 20.95 -20.35 22.98
CA TRP A 783 19.81 -19.51 22.62
C TRP A 783 19.32 -19.90 21.22
N ARG A 784 18.02 -20.15 21.08
CA ARG A 784 17.38 -20.52 19.82
C ARG A 784 16.52 -19.36 19.33
N PRO A 785 16.68 -18.89 18.08
CA PRO A 785 15.78 -17.89 17.51
C PRO A 785 14.38 -18.45 17.37
N GLN A 786 13.37 -17.68 17.80
CA GLN A 786 11.97 -18.04 17.63
C GLN A 786 11.54 -17.81 16.17
N LEU A 787 11.23 -18.90 15.46
CA LEU A 787 10.77 -18.90 14.07
C LEU A 787 9.25 -19.09 14.04
N GLY A 788 8.48 -18.03 14.31
CA GLY A 788 7.02 -18.03 14.36
C GLY A 788 6.44 -17.32 15.59
N PHE A 789 5.16 -17.54 15.88
CA PHE A 789 4.49 -16.98 17.08
C PHE A 789 4.82 -17.74 18.37
N ASN A 790 5.31 -18.98 18.28
CA ASN A 790 5.66 -19.81 19.44
C ASN A 790 7.14 -20.21 19.51
N SER A 791 7.64 -20.28 20.74
CA SER A 791 9.03 -20.64 21.09
C SER A 791 9.27 -22.17 21.12
N ASN A 792 8.22 -22.97 21.28
CA ASN A 792 8.28 -24.43 21.54
C ASN A 792 8.12 -25.31 20.30
N ARG A 793 8.57 -24.85 19.12
CA ARG A 793 8.53 -25.67 17.91
C ARG A 793 9.48 -26.87 18.08
N GLN A 794 8.94 -28.07 18.37
CA GLN A 794 9.67 -29.30 18.14
C GLN A 794 9.93 -29.38 16.63
N GLN A 795 11.20 -29.26 16.22
CA GLN A 795 11.56 -29.66 14.86
C GLN A 795 11.14 -31.12 14.72
N VAL A 796 10.14 -31.36 13.86
CA VAL A 796 9.87 -32.69 13.36
C VAL A 796 11.13 -33.06 12.57
N HIS A 797 12.01 -33.83 13.20
CA HIS A 797 13.04 -34.52 12.45
C HIS A 797 12.29 -35.49 11.54
N LEU A 798 12.51 -35.34 10.23
CA LEU A 798 12.23 -36.43 9.30
C LEU A 798 12.94 -37.66 9.86
N ASP A 799 12.15 -38.68 10.17
CA ASP A 799 12.65 -39.94 10.66
C ASP A 799 13.70 -40.48 9.67
N GLN A 800 14.74 -41.18 10.15
CA GLN A 800 15.86 -41.64 9.31
C GLN A 800 15.40 -42.54 8.14
N SER A 801 14.17 -43.06 8.23
CA SER A 801 13.43 -43.77 7.19
C SER A 801 13.07 -42.90 5.98
N ALA A 802 12.79 -41.60 6.16
CA ALA A 802 12.45 -40.66 5.08
C ALA A 802 13.67 -40.24 4.25
N PHE A 803 14.87 -40.24 4.84
CA PHE A 803 16.12 -39.97 4.10
C PHE A 803 16.56 -41.13 3.19
N ARG A 804 16.02 -42.34 3.36
CA ARG A 804 16.32 -43.48 2.47
C ARG A 804 15.54 -43.45 1.16
N ALA A 805 14.44 -42.69 1.09
CA ALA A 805 13.59 -42.62 -0.11
C ALA A 805 14.09 -41.63 -1.18
N LEU A 806 15.06 -40.76 -0.87
CA LEU A 806 15.61 -39.76 -1.80
C LEU A 806 17.00 -40.13 -2.37
N GLY A 807 17.48 -41.36 -2.10
CA GLY A 807 18.80 -41.84 -2.54
C GLY A 807 18.81 -42.82 -3.72
N TYR A 808 17.66 -43.23 -4.26
CA TYR A 808 17.57 -44.30 -5.26
C TYR A 808 16.96 -43.86 -6.60
N VAL A 809 17.49 -42.81 -7.23
CA VAL A 809 17.39 -42.66 -8.69
C VAL A 809 18.65 -41.99 -9.24
N LYS A 810 19.74 -42.77 -9.41
CA LYS A 810 20.62 -42.64 -10.59
C LYS A 810 21.61 -43.80 -10.74
N ALA A 811 21.50 -44.42 -11.91
CA ALA A 811 22.49 -45.22 -12.65
C ALA A 811 22.79 -46.65 -12.18
N LEU A 812 22.16 -47.62 -12.87
CA LEU A 812 22.85 -48.72 -13.55
C LEU A 812 22.01 -49.14 -14.76
N PHE A 813 22.48 -48.80 -15.97
CA PHE A 813 22.19 -49.57 -17.19
C PHE A 813 23.23 -50.69 -17.32
N VAL A 814 22.91 -51.69 -18.16
CA VAL A 814 23.71 -52.87 -18.60
C VAL A 814 23.48 -54.09 -17.68
N ASN A 815 22.96 -55.24 -18.13
CA ASN A 815 22.95 -55.86 -19.47
C ASN A 815 21.63 -55.82 -20.23
#